data_AF-A0A674ID69-F1
#
_entry.id   AF-A0A674ID69-F1
#
_cell.length_a   1.000
_cell.length_b   1.000
_cell.length_c   1.000
_cell.angle_alpha   90.00
_cell.angle_beta   90.00
_cell.angle_gamma   90.00
#
_symmetry.space_group_name_H-M   'P 1'
#
loop_
_entity.id
_entity.type
_entity.pdbx_description
1 polymer ?
#
loop_
_entity_poly.entity_id
_entity_poly.type
_entity_poly.pdbx_seq_one_letter_code
_entity_poly.pdbx_strand_id
1 'polypeptide(L)'
;MRSRSNSGVRLDGYARLVQQTILCHQNPVTGLLSASTEEKDAWVRDNVYSILAVWGLGMAYRKNADRDEDKAKAYELEQNVVKLMRGLLQCMMRQMDKVEKFKYTQSTKDCLHAKYNSATCATVVGDDQWGHLQVDATSLYLLFLAQMTASGLHIVFTLDEVAFIQNLVFYIEAAYKVADYGIWERGDKTNQGIPELNASSIGMAKAALEAIDELDLFGAHGGCKSVIHVLPDEVEHCQSILYSMLPRASTSKEIDAGLLSIISYPAFAVEDVNVVNATKSEILTKLQGRYGCSRFLRDGYKTPREDPNRLHYDPAELKLFENIECEWPVFWTYFLIDGVFNGDKIQVQEYREALEGIIIREKNGILLMPELYAVPPDKVDEEYENPHSVDRLPGGKLPHLWGQSLYILSSLLAEGFLVTGEIDPLHRRFSTAFKPDVVVQVTVLAESNEIKEILRHHEISVQSITDIYPIRVQPARILSHLYAKLGRCWNLEVYELLCRNNLKKENIVETRNVSVTFFSCFFLVDDGSDIDPAVLATIRKLDDGYFGGARVKLGKLSDFLSTSFYTHLSFLDPDCDGKLFDDSNDGCDSPESGYELEVYPDDLFDKAHKSYLPPTSKDANQPHMFSAVHSMREILSIMAKAKGLDVPCIVPSTYSFILLLVGFFFKISSVFDDQDSEAVLHLPKDDHGDLDCEKLVEQLKECPTLHDQADILYVLYIIKGPDWDTELNGQYGVTIHCLLNELYSKAGQNQEWGLIRYISGILKKRVEVLAEACTDLLSHHKQLTVGLPPEPREKTITAPLPPEELSKLIYEASGQDISIAVLTQEIVVYLAMYVRSQPSLFAEMLRLRIGLIIQVMATELLRSLNCSGEEASESLMNLSPFDMKNLLHHILSGKEFGVERSMRPLDSSTSSPAISIHEVGHTGATKTERSGITRLKSEMQQCIPLNGIPSSPTRTSSPRGSTGNDISWGDRQGQWLRRRRLDGAINRVPVGFYQKVWKILQKCHGLSIDGYVLPSSTTREMTPCEIKFAVHVESVLNHVPQPEYRQLLVEAILVLTLLSDIEVTSIGGIIHVDRIVHVANDLFLQEQKSLGGNDDFLERDLATGICHFFYDSAPSGAYGTMTYLTKAVATYLQDFLPSTGCLMQ
;
A
#
# COMPACT_ATOMS: atom_id res chain seq x y z
N MET A 1 46.50 6.08 7.53
CA MET A 1 45.64 5.33 6.60
C MET A 1 44.50 4.71 7.39
N ARG A 2 43.25 5.18 7.25
CA ARG A 2 42.09 4.52 7.89
C ARG A 2 41.83 3.18 7.21
N SER A 3 41.61 2.11 7.99
CA SER A 3 41.20 0.80 7.47
C SER A 3 39.87 0.92 6.73
N ARG A 4 39.71 0.21 5.61
CA ARG A 4 38.45 0.17 4.84
C ARG A 4 37.38 -0.58 5.64
N SER A 5 36.11 -0.22 5.48
CA SER A 5 34.98 -0.90 6.10
C SER A 5 34.90 -2.37 5.66
N ASN A 6 34.35 -3.24 6.52
CA ASN A 6 34.19 -4.67 6.21
C ASN A 6 33.24 -4.87 5.00
N SER A 7 32.26 -3.97 4.83
CA SER A 7 31.39 -3.90 3.65
C SER A 7 32.16 -3.64 2.35
N GLY A 8 33.07 -2.66 2.33
CA GLY A 8 33.88 -2.35 1.15
C GLY A 8 34.79 -3.50 0.70
N VAL A 9 35.31 -4.29 1.64
CA VAL A 9 36.13 -5.48 1.33
C VAL A 9 35.29 -6.60 0.71
N ARG A 10 34.06 -6.81 1.19
CA ARG A 10 33.14 -7.82 0.62
C ARG A 10 32.66 -7.42 -0.78
N LEU A 11 32.31 -6.15 -0.99
CA LEU A 11 31.94 -5.63 -2.31
C LEU A 11 33.08 -5.78 -3.33
N ASP A 12 34.33 -5.56 -2.92
CA ASP A 12 35.49 -5.85 -3.78
C ASP A 12 35.62 -7.34 -4.14
N GLY A 13 35.16 -8.24 -3.28
CA GLY A 13 35.03 -9.67 -3.57
C GLY A 13 34.03 -9.93 -4.70
N TYR A 14 32.84 -9.32 -4.64
CA TYR A 14 31.84 -9.40 -5.70
C TYR A 14 32.31 -8.72 -6.99
N ALA A 15 33.00 -7.57 -6.90
CA ALA A 15 33.58 -6.91 -8.06
C ALA A 15 34.60 -7.79 -8.78
N ARG A 16 35.46 -8.48 -8.02
CA ARG A 16 36.38 -9.48 -8.60
C ARG A 16 35.62 -10.61 -9.28
N LEU A 17 34.57 -11.13 -8.64
CA LEU A 17 33.74 -12.20 -9.20
C LEU A 17 33.08 -11.77 -10.52
N VAL A 18 32.42 -10.60 -10.53
CA VAL A 18 31.80 -10.00 -11.72
C VAL A 18 32.84 -9.77 -12.83
N GLN A 19 34.02 -9.24 -12.49
CA GLN A 19 35.07 -8.97 -13.47
C GLN A 19 35.60 -10.24 -14.13
N GLN A 20 35.77 -11.31 -13.34
CA GLN A 20 36.37 -12.56 -13.80
C GLN A 20 35.36 -13.51 -14.47
N THR A 21 34.06 -13.35 -14.22
CA THR A 21 33.03 -14.26 -14.74
C THR A 21 32.08 -13.63 -15.76
N ILE A 22 31.77 -12.33 -15.67
CA ILE A 22 30.80 -11.65 -16.55
C ILE A 22 31.49 -10.62 -17.45
N LEU A 23 32.11 -9.59 -16.86
CA LEU A 23 32.67 -8.47 -17.64
C LEU A 23 33.88 -8.87 -18.51
N CYS A 24 34.54 -9.99 -18.20
CA CYS A 24 35.57 -10.56 -19.07
C CYS A 24 35.06 -10.99 -20.46
N HIS A 25 33.74 -11.20 -20.60
CA HIS A 25 33.08 -11.51 -21.87
C HIS A 25 32.46 -10.27 -22.55
N GLN A 26 32.54 -9.09 -21.92
CA GLN A 26 31.92 -7.89 -22.47
C GLN A 26 32.79 -7.30 -23.57
N ASN A 27 32.19 -7.12 -24.76
CA ASN A 27 32.87 -6.48 -25.86
C ASN A 27 33.15 -5.00 -25.54
N PRO A 28 34.41 -4.53 -25.64
CA PRO A 28 34.79 -3.18 -25.25
C PRO A 28 34.31 -2.09 -26.21
N VAL A 29 33.71 -2.43 -27.35
CA VAL A 29 33.16 -1.46 -28.30
C VAL A 29 31.64 -1.44 -28.20
N THR A 30 30.99 -2.57 -28.46
CA THR A 30 29.53 -2.67 -28.51
C THR A 30 28.88 -2.78 -27.14
N GLY A 31 29.62 -3.19 -26.11
CA GLY A 31 29.08 -3.51 -24.78
C GLY A 31 28.37 -4.86 -24.68
N LEU A 32 28.21 -5.60 -25.77
CA LEU A 32 27.52 -6.89 -25.78
C LEU A 32 28.37 -7.99 -25.11
N LEU A 33 27.70 -8.88 -24.38
CA LEU A 33 28.26 -10.10 -23.81
C LEU A 33 28.10 -11.25 -24.82
N SER A 34 29.22 -11.89 -25.15
CA SER A 34 29.23 -13.16 -25.88
C SER A 34 28.84 -14.31 -24.96
N ALA A 35 28.08 -15.28 -25.46
CA ALA A 35 27.68 -16.46 -24.70
C ALA A 35 28.86 -17.28 -24.14
N SER A 36 30.00 -17.34 -24.85
CA SER A 36 31.26 -17.89 -24.34
C SER A 36 32.46 -17.40 -25.17
N THR A 37 33.67 -17.85 -24.84
CA THR A 37 34.85 -17.58 -25.68
C THR A 37 34.78 -18.25 -27.06
N GLU A 38 34.03 -19.35 -27.17
CA GLU A 38 33.85 -20.12 -28.40
C GLU A 38 32.61 -19.66 -29.17
N GLU A 39 31.54 -19.32 -28.47
CA GLU A 39 30.27 -18.85 -29.00
C GLU A 39 30.18 -17.32 -28.89
N LYS A 40 30.51 -16.64 -30.00
CA LYS A 40 30.62 -15.17 -30.04
C LYS A 40 29.30 -14.43 -30.24
N ASP A 41 28.19 -15.15 -30.23
CA ASP A 41 26.85 -14.59 -30.41
C ASP A 41 26.34 -14.02 -29.08
N ALA A 42 25.56 -12.95 -29.17
CA ALA A 42 24.96 -12.21 -28.07
C ALA A 42 23.44 -12.33 -28.17
N TRP A 43 22.83 -13.14 -27.29
CA TRP A 43 21.38 -13.23 -27.15
C TRP A 43 20.85 -12.06 -26.32
N VAL A 44 19.74 -11.46 -26.75
CA VAL A 44 19.11 -10.32 -26.04
C VAL A 44 18.81 -10.68 -24.59
N ARG A 45 18.11 -11.80 -24.36
CA ARG A 45 17.72 -12.28 -23.03
C ARG A 45 18.93 -12.52 -22.12
N ASP A 46 19.90 -13.30 -22.59
CA ASP A 46 21.10 -13.63 -21.82
C ASP A 46 21.90 -12.37 -21.48
N ASN A 47 22.00 -11.41 -22.40
CA ASN A 47 22.68 -10.12 -22.15
C ASN A 47 21.99 -9.32 -21.06
N VAL A 48 20.66 -9.18 -21.13
CA VAL A 48 19.88 -8.44 -20.13
C VAL A 48 19.96 -9.11 -18.76
N TYR A 49 19.79 -10.43 -18.65
CA TYR A 49 19.93 -11.12 -17.37
C TYR A 49 21.36 -11.07 -16.83
N SER A 50 22.37 -11.19 -17.69
CA SER A 50 23.78 -11.21 -17.27
C SER A 50 24.25 -9.87 -16.74
N ILE A 51 23.72 -8.76 -17.26
CA ILE A 51 24.11 -7.42 -16.81
C ILE A 51 23.49 -7.03 -15.46
N LEU A 52 22.48 -7.75 -14.97
CA LEU A 52 21.80 -7.44 -13.70
C LEU A 52 22.74 -7.50 -12.49
N ALA A 53 23.70 -8.44 -12.45
CA ALA A 53 24.70 -8.47 -11.39
C ALA A 53 25.61 -7.24 -11.40
N VAL A 54 25.95 -6.73 -12.59
CA VAL A 54 26.77 -5.52 -12.76
C VAL A 54 25.98 -4.29 -12.30
N TRP A 55 24.71 -4.21 -12.70
CA TRP A 55 23.79 -3.15 -12.25
C TRP A 55 23.60 -3.17 -10.74
N GLY A 56 23.22 -4.33 -10.17
CA GLY A 56 23.05 -4.50 -8.72
C GLY A 56 24.33 -4.20 -7.94
N LEU A 57 25.50 -4.63 -8.42
CA LEU A 57 26.76 -4.30 -7.78
C LEU A 57 27.07 -2.80 -7.86
N GLY A 58 26.80 -2.14 -8.99
CA GLY A 58 26.93 -0.69 -9.15
C GLY A 58 26.06 0.07 -8.13
N MET A 59 24.80 -0.34 -7.99
CA MET A 59 23.89 0.21 -6.97
C MET A 59 24.38 -0.04 -5.54
N ALA A 60 24.90 -1.24 -5.26
CA ALA A 60 25.45 -1.58 -3.95
C ALA A 60 26.67 -0.71 -3.59
N TYR A 61 27.56 -0.44 -4.56
CA TYR A 61 28.66 0.51 -4.37
C TYR A 61 28.13 1.94 -4.18
N ARG A 62 27.17 2.38 -5.00
CA ARG A 62 26.56 3.72 -4.89
C ARG A 62 25.99 3.98 -3.50
N LYS A 63 25.30 2.98 -2.92
CA LYS A 63 24.70 3.04 -1.58
C LYS A 63 25.73 3.01 -0.45
N ASN A 64 26.77 2.18 -0.58
CA ASN A 64 27.74 1.90 0.49
C ASN A 64 29.09 2.62 0.28
N ALA A 65 29.15 3.66 -0.56
CA ALA A 65 30.39 4.34 -0.92
C ALA A 65 30.95 5.15 0.25
N ASP A 66 32.03 4.66 0.85
CA ASP A 66 32.77 5.37 1.91
C ASP A 66 33.90 6.26 1.36
N ARG A 67 34.32 6.03 0.11
CA ARG A 67 35.46 6.70 -0.55
C ARG A 67 35.11 7.09 -1.98
N ASP A 68 35.85 8.08 -2.51
CA ASP A 68 35.74 8.47 -3.92
C ASP A 68 36.08 7.31 -4.88
N GLU A 69 36.98 6.41 -4.48
CA GLU A 69 37.28 5.17 -5.21
C GLU A 69 36.03 4.26 -5.37
N ASP A 70 35.17 4.18 -4.34
CA ASP A 70 33.95 3.36 -4.38
C ASP A 70 32.90 4.00 -5.30
N LYS A 71 32.81 5.33 -5.31
CA LYS A 71 31.95 6.08 -6.26
C LYS A 71 32.42 5.93 -7.70
N ALA A 72 33.74 5.97 -7.93
CA ALA A 72 34.31 5.76 -9.26
C ALA A 72 34.01 4.34 -9.78
N LYS A 73 34.13 3.32 -8.91
CA LYS A 73 33.73 1.94 -9.25
C LYS A 73 32.25 1.81 -9.55
N ALA A 74 31.37 2.45 -8.75
CA ALA A 74 29.94 2.46 -9.03
C ALA A 74 29.66 3.02 -10.43
N TYR A 75 30.26 4.18 -10.75
CA TYR A 75 30.11 4.81 -12.05
C TYR A 75 30.63 3.91 -13.19
N GLU A 76 31.81 3.29 -13.05
CA GLU A 76 32.36 2.39 -14.06
C GLU A 76 31.44 1.19 -14.32
N LEU A 77 30.91 0.56 -13.27
CA LEU A 77 29.95 -0.55 -13.39
C LEU A 77 28.67 -0.09 -14.10
N GLU A 78 28.13 1.06 -13.72
CA GLU A 78 26.94 1.64 -14.35
C GLU A 78 27.16 1.96 -15.83
N GLN A 79 28.33 2.48 -16.22
CA GLN A 79 28.65 2.70 -17.62
C GLN A 79 28.76 1.39 -18.41
N ASN A 80 29.23 0.30 -17.80
CA ASN A 80 29.21 -1.02 -18.44
C ASN A 80 27.76 -1.50 -18.69
N VAL A 81 26.83 -1.22 -17.77
CA VAL A 81 25.40 -1.50 -17.94
C VAL A 81 24.81 -0.69 -19.10
N VAL A 82 25.01 0.64 -19.07
CA VAL A 82 24.52 1.55 -20.12
C VAL A 82 25.03 1.13 -21.48
N LYS A 83 26.32 0.78 -21.58
CA LYS A 83 26.94 0.37 -22.84
C LYS A 83 26.31 -0.90 -23.41
N LEU A 84 26.04 -1.91 -22.57
CA LEU A 84 25.40 -3.15 -23.01
C LEU A 84 23.97 -2.89 -23.49
N MET A 85 23.16 -2.17 -22.71
CA MET A 85 21.77 -1.87 -23.06
C MET A 85 21.69 -1.05 -24.36
N ARG A 86 22.59 -0.09 -24.54
CA ARG A 86 22.71 0.66 -25.81
C ARG A 86 23.18 -0.22 -26.97
N GLY A 87 24.08 -1.17 -26.73
CA GLY A 87 24.49 -2.16 -27.72
C GLY A 87 23.29 -2.97 -28.25
N LEU A 88 22.42 -3.42 -27.36
CA LEU A 88 21.17 -4.11 -27.73
C LEU A 88 20.20 -3.19 -28.47
N LEU A 89 20.03 -1.94 -28.02
CA LEU A 89 19.22 -0.94 -28.73
C LEU A 89 19.69 -0.76 -30.17
N GLN A 90 21.00 -0.61 -30.38
CA GLN A 90 21.59 -0.48 -31.71
C GLN A 90 21.36 -1.72 -32.58
N CYS A 91 21.42 -2.93 -32.00
CA CYS A 91 21.11 -4.17 -32.72
C CYS A 91 19.66 -4.18 -33.23
N MET A 92 18.71 -3.77 -32.40
CA MET A 92 17.29 -3.74 -32.76
C MET A 92 16.98 -2.61 -33.74
N MET A 93 17.54 -1.41 -33.55
CA MET A 93 17.35 -0.27 -34.46
C MET A 93 17.83 -0.57 -35.88
N ARG A 94 18.88 -1.39 -36.04
CA ARG A 94 19.34 -1.84 -37.38
C ARG A 94 18.34 -2.76 -38.11
N GLN A 95 17.31 -3.25 -37.43
CA GLN A 95 16.22 -4.05 -37.98
C GLN A 95 14.87 -3.32 -37.91
N MET A 96 14.90 -1.98 -37.87
CA MET A 96 13.72 -1.11 -37.93
C MET A 96 12.69 -1.47 -39.01
N ASP A 97 13.14 -1.87 -40.20
CA ASP A 97 12.25 -2.24 -41.31
C ASP A 97 11.41 -3.48 -40.97
N LYS A 98 11.96 -4.38 -40.14
CA LYS A 98 11.25 -5.54 -39.61
C LYS A 98 10.23 -5.13 -38.55
N VAL A 99 10.60 -4.24 -37.63
CA VAL A 99 9.68 -3.71 -36.61
C VAL A 99 8.44 -3.11 -37.29
N GLU A 100 8.64 -2.33 -38.36
CA GLU A 100 7.55 -1.75 -39.12
C GLU A 100 6.68 -2.81 -39.82
N LYS A 101 7.30 -3.78 -40.52
CA LYS A 101 6.55 -4.88 -41.18
C LYS A 101 5.76 -5.74 -40.18
N PHE A 102 6.35 -6.02 -39.01
CA PHE A 102 5.77 -6.90 -38.00
C PHE A 102 4.45 -6.38 -37.42
N LYS A 103 4.27 -5.06 -37.34
CA LYS A 103 3.00 -4.43 -36.94
C LYS A 103 1.81 -4.96 -37.74
N TYR A 104 2.05 -5.31 -39.01
CA TYR A 104 1.05 -5.81 -39.95
C TYR A 104 1.04 -7.33 -40.04
N THR A 105 2.22 -7.94 -40.16
CA THR A 105 2.31 -9.35 -40.54
C THR A 105 2.24 -10.28 -39.34
N GLN A 106 2.76 -9.85 -38.18
CA GLN A 106 2.93 -10.68 -36.97
C GLN A 106 3.57 -12.05 -37.30
N SER A 107 4.40 -12.09 -38.34
CA SER A 107 4.97 -13.30 -38.90
C SER A 107 6.36 -13.58 -38.32
N THR A 108 6.71 -14.86 -38.19
CA THR A 108 8.05 -15.30 -37.80
C THR A 108 9.15 -14.85 -38.77
N LYS A 109 8.82 -14.43 -40.01
CA LYS A 109 9.80 -13.95 -41.00
C LYS A 109 10.13 -12.47 -40.85
N ASP A 110 9.18 -11.69 -40.36
CA ASP A 110 9.31 -10.24 -40.23
C ASP A 110 9.65 -9.83 -38.79
N CYS A 111 9.98 -10.78 -37.92
CA CYS A 111 10.30 -10.51 -36.52
C CYS A 111 11.75 -10.03 -36.34
N LEU A 112 12.00 -9.37 -35.20
CA LEU A 112 13.36 -9.08 -34.76
C LEU A 112 14.14 -10.37 -34.51
N HIS A 113 15.43 -10.37 -34.88
CA HIS A 113 16.33 -11.44 -34.44
C HIS A 113 16.56 -11.40 -32.93
N ALA A 114 16.66 -12.58 -32.31
CA ALA A 114 16.89 -12.72 -30.87
C ALA A 114 18.38 -12.75 -30.49
N LYS A 115 19.28 -12.92 -31.47
CA LYS A 115 20.73 -13.01 -31.27
C LYS A 115 21.52 -12.25 -32.33
N TYR A 116 22.67 -11.70 -31.92
CA TYR A 116 23.50 -10.81 -32.74
C TYR A 116 24.98 -11.15 -32.63
N ASN A 117 25.77 -10.69 -33.59
CA ASN A 117 27.20 -10.78 -33.50
C ASN A 117 27.72 -9.78 -32.45
N SER A 118 28.37 -10.27 -31.39
CA SER A 118 28.82 -9.42 -30.27
C SER A 118 29.77 -8.30 -30.68
N ALA A 119 30.56 -8.45 -31.75
CA ALA A 119 31.54 -7.45 -32.17
C ALA A 119 31.00 -6.42 -33.17
N THR A 120 30.00 -6.80 -33.96
CA THR A 120 29.53 -5.98 -35.09
C THR A 120 28.08 -5.52 -34.98
N CYS A 121 27.29 -6.08 -34.05
CA CYS A 121 25.84 -5.88 -33.95
C CYS A 121 25.05 -6.31 -35.19
N ALA A 122 25.62 -7.20 -36.02
CA ALA A 122 24.97 -7.74 -37.21
C ALA A 122 24.15 -9.00 -36.87
N THR A 123 23.20 -9.35 -37.73
CA THR A 123 22.51 -10.64 -37.70
C THR A 123 23.50 -11.77 -37.97
N VAL A 124 23.31 -12.92 -37.32
CA VAL A 124 24.26 -14.05 -37.38
C VAL A 124 23.75 -15.26 -38.16
N VAL A 125 22.44 -15.34 -38.38
CA VAL A 125 21.76 -16.40 -39.13
C VAL A 125 20.62 -15.80 -39.96
N GLY A 126 20.08 -16.54 -40.93
CA GLY A 126 18.92 -16.12 -41.73
C GLY A 126 17.61 -16.04 -40.93
N ASP A 127 16.58 -15.44 -41.51
CA ASP A 127 15.27 -15.21 -40.88
C ASP A 127 14.49 -16.49 -40.58
N ASP A 128 14.71 -17.55 -41.36
CA ASP A 128 14.04 -18.84 -41.26
C ASP A 128 14.90 -19.94 -40.62
N GLN A 129 16.12 -19.60 -40.21
CA GLN A 129 17.12 -20.57 -39.74
C GLN A 129 17.11 -20.76 -38.22
N TRP A 130 16.38 -19.92 -37.47
CA TRP A 130 16.34 -19.95 -36.01
C TRP A 130 15.00 -19.47 -35.47
N GLY A 131 14.68 -19.89 -34.25
CA GLY A 131 13.50 -19.44 -33.51
C GLY A 131 13.63 -17.99 -33.02
N HIS A 132 13.64 -17.03 -33.96
CA HIS A 132 13.89 -15.61 -33.69
C HIS A 132 12.74 -14.88 -33.01
N LEU A 133 11.49 -15.23 -33.36
CA LEU A 133 10.32 -14.60 -32.75
C LEU A 133 10.24 -15.01 -31.27
N GLN A 134 10.81 -14.17 -30.41
CA GLN A 134 10.89 -14.32 -28.96
C GLN A 134 10.37 -13.04 -28.33
N VAL A 135 9.07 -13.00 -28.06
CA VAL A 135 8.44 -11.79 -27.52
C VAL A 135 8.94 -11.52 -26.10
N ASP A 136 9.22 -12.58 -25.33
CA ASP A 136 9.83 -12.51 -24.00
C ASP A 136 11.13 -11.70 -23.98
N ALA A 137 12.01 -11.88 -24.97
CA ALA A 137 13.32 -11.25 -25.00
C ALA A 137 13.23 -9.73 -25.22
N THR A 138 12.40 -9.29 -26.17
CA THR A 138 12.15 -7.85 -26.40
C THR A 138 11.44 -7.23 -25.21
N SER A 139 10.45 -7.91 -24.63
CA SER A 139 9.75 -7.44 -23.44
C SER A 139 10.66 -7.34 -22.21
N LEU A 140 11.55 -8.31 -22.00
CA LEU A 140 12.54 -8.27 -20.92
C LEU A 140 13.48 -7.06 -21.05
N TYR A 141 13.92 -6.76 -22.28
CA TYR A 141 14.71 -5.57 -22.56
C TYR A 141 13.95 -4.29 -22.18
N LEU A 142 12.68 -4.16 -22.57
CA LEU A 142 11.85 -2.99 -22.24
C LEU A 142 11.57 -2.87 -20.73
N LEU A 143 11.29 -3.98 -20.06
CA LEU A 143 11.11 -4.03 -18.61
C LEU A 143 12.36 -3.50 -17.88
N PHE A 144 13.56 -3.97 -18.26
CA PHE A 144 14.79 -3.52 -17.62
C PHE A 144 15.27 -2.16 -18.09
N LEU A 145 14.96 -1.74 -19.31
CA LEU A 145 15.12 -0.34 -19.73
C LEU A 145 14.33 0.57 -18.77
N ALA A 146 13.07 0.24 -18.50
CA ALA A 146 12.23 0.99 -17.59
C ALA A 146 12.77 1.01 -16.15
N GLN A 147 13.10 -0.16 -15.59
CA GLN A 147 13.64 -0.27 -14.22
C GLN A 147 14.99 0.46 -14.08
N MET A 148 15.88 0.35 -15.06
CA MET A 148 17.19 1.00 -15.04
C MET A 148 17.07 2.53 -15.18
N THR A 149 16.19 3.02 -16.07
CA THR A 149 15.90 4.46 -16.19
C THR A 149 15.32 5.01 -14.88
N ALA A 150 14.36 4.31 -14.27
CA ALA A 150 13.79 4.68 -12.98
C ALA A 150 14.83 4.67 -11.83
N SER A 151 15.87 3.84 -11.92
CA SER A 151 17.01 3.84 -10.98
C SER A 151 18.02 4.98 -11.22
N GLY A 152 17.80 5.81 -12.25
CA GLY A 152 18.62 6.96 -12.62
C GLY A 152 19.71 6.67 -13.65
N LEU A 153 19.67 5.54 -14.37
CA LEU A 153 20.59 5.30 -15.49
C LEU A 153 20.07 6.00 -16.76
N HIS A 154 20.93 6.79 -17.39
CA HIS A 154 20.65 7.40 -18.68
C HIS A 154 21.05 6.43 -19.80
N ILE A 155 20.07 5.79 -20.44
CA ILE A 155 20.30 4.79 -21.50
C ILE A 155 19.90 5.32 -22.88
N VAL A 156 18.79 6.05 -22.97
CA VAL A 156 18.24 6.63 -24.22
C VAL A 156 18.70 8.08 -24.34
N PHE A 157 19.24 8.46 -25.49
CA PHE A 157 19.96 9.73 -25.69
C PHE A 157 19.30 10.67 -26.71
N THR A 158 18.40 10.17 -27.56
CA THR A 158 17.80 10.97 -28.64
C THR A 158 16.30 10.70 -28.78
N LEU A 159 15.56 11.67 -29.33
CA LEU A 159 14.13 11.51 -29.61
C LEU A 159 13.87 10.45 -30.69
N ASP A 160 14.82 10.20 -31.59
CA ASP A 160 14.74 9.10 -32.57
C ASP A 160 14.81 7.74 -31.87
N GLU A 161 15.67 7.59 -30.85
CA GLU A 161 15.69 6.40 -30.00
C GLU A 161 14.38 6.27 -29.20
N VAL A 162 13.81 7.37 -28.67
CA VAL A 162 12.48 7.36 -28.01
C VAL A 162 11.40 6.85 -28.97
N ALA A 163 11.35 7.39 -30.19
CA ALA A 163 10.39 6.96 -31.21
C ALA A 163 10.54 5.47 -31.53
N PHE A 164 11.77 4.96 -31.63
CA PHE A 164 12.01 3.54 -31.82
C PHE A 164 11.49 2.69 -30.65
N ILE A 165 11.73 3.10 -29.40
CA ILE A 165 11.21 2.40 -28.21
C ILE A 165 9.67 2.40 -28.20
N GLN A 166 9.01 3.50 -28.57
CA GLN A 166 7.55 3.54 -28.73
C GLN A 166 7.06 2.53 -29.77
N ASN A 167 7.83 2.27 -30.82
CA ASN A 167 7.51 1.25 -31.81
C ASN A 167 7.79 -0.18 -31.33
N LEU A 168 8.75 -0.38 -30.43
CA LEU A 168 8.91 -1.67 -29.74
C LEU A 168 7.74 -1.96 -28.79
N VAL A 169 7.11 -0.94 -28.20
CA VAL A 169 5.86 -1.12 -27.44
C VAL A 169 4.76 -1.66 -28.36
N PHE A 170 4.56 -1.05 -29.54
CA PHE A 170 3.60 -1.55 -30.54
C PHE A 170 3.96 -2.95 -31.06
N TYR A 171 5.24 -3.31 -31.05
CA TYR A 171 5.69 -4.65 -31.43
C TYR A 171 5.26 -5.72 -30.41
N ILE A 172 5.26 -5.41 -29.11
CA ILE A 172 4.93 -6.38 -28.05
C ILE A 172 3.46 -6.34 -27.57
N GLU A 173 2.69 -5.30 -27.89
CA GLU A 173 1.30 -5.15 -27.42
C GLU A 173 0.38 -6.34 -27.82
N ALA A 174 0.68 -6.97 -28.96
CA ALA A 174 -0.09 -8.09 -29.50
C ALA A 174 0.31 -9.46 -28.88
N ALA A 175 1.14 -9.50 -27.83
CA ALA A 175 1.69 -10.74 -27.26
C ALA A 175 0.63 -11.80 -26.91
N TYR A 176 -0.57 -11.40 -26.48
CA TYR A 176 -1.67 -12.30 -26.13
C TYR A 176 -2.24 -13.14 -27.30
N LYS A 177 -1.89 -12.79 -28.54
CA LYS A 177 -2.34 -13.51 -29.76
C LYS A 177 -1.21 -13.89 -30.71
N VAL A 178 0.02 -13.48 -30.44
CA VAL A 178 1.19 -13.81 -31.26
C VAL A 178 1.85 -15.08 -30.72
N ALA A 179 1.77 -16.15 -31.50
CA ALA A 179 2.51 -17.37 -31.20
C ALA A 179 4.00 -17.16 -31.46
N ASP A 180 4.84 -17.58 -30.53
CA ASP A 180 6.30 -17.35 -30.55
C ASP A 180 7.08 -18.63 -30.18
N TYR A 181 8.41 -18.55 -30.20
CA TYR A 181 9.28 -19.67 -29.86
C TYR A 181 9.54 -19.81 -28.35
N GLY A 182 9.05 -18.86 -27.56
CA GLY A 182 9.22 -18.77 -26.11
C GLY A 182 10.69 -18.67 -25.66
N ILE A 183 10.86 -18.63 -24.33
CA ILE A 183 12.16 -18.46 -23.66
C ILE A 183 13.20 -19.55 -23.98
N TRP A 184 12.74 -20.71 -24.47
CA TRP A 184 13.59 -21.86 -24.81
C TRP A 184 13.86 -22.00 -26.31
N GLU A 185 13.38 -21.07 -27.13
CA GLU A 185 13.68 -20.97 -28.57
C GLU A 185 13.17 -22.16 -29.40
N ARG A 186 12.19 -22.90 -28.87
CA ARG A 186 11.68 -24.16 -29.44
C ARG A 186 10.24 -24.09 -29.93
N GLY A 187 9.49 -23.09 -29.47
CA GLY A 187 8.04 -23.04 -29.70
C GLY A 187 7.38 -24.18 -28.95
N ASP A 188 6.68 -25.04 -29.66
CA ASP A 188 6.00 -26.19 -29.09
C ASP A 188 6.94 -27.23 -28.44
N LYS A 189 6.39 -28.05 -27.55
CA LYS A 189 7.13 -29.09 -26.80
C LYS A 189 7.82 -30.10 -27.72
N THR A 190 7.31 -30.34 -28.94
CA THR A 190 7.92 -31.29 -29.88
C THR A 190 9.14 -30.72 -30.62
N ASN A 191 9.40 -29.42 -30.46
CA ASN A 191 10.53 -28.72 -31.05
C ASN A 191 10.62 -28.98 -32.56
N GLN A 192 9.51 -28.80 -33.29
CA GLN A 192 9.47 -28.90 -34.76
C GLN A 192 9.57 -27.54 -35.45
N GLY A 193 9.95 -26.50 -34.71
CA GLY A 193 9.93 -25.12 -35.20
C GLY A 193 8.52 -24.55 -35.35
N ILE A 194 7.56 -25.07 -34.57
CA ILE A 194 6.18 -24.58 -34.58
C ILE A 194 6.01 -23.59 -33.43
N PRO A 195 5.77 -22.29 -33.70
CA PRO A 195 5.50 -21.33 -32.64
C PRO A 195 4.16 -21.63 -31.95
N GLU A 196 4.08 -21.33 -30.66
CA GLU A 196 2.84 -21.46 -29.88
C GLU A 196 2.69 -20.27 -28.92
N LEU A 197 1.51 -20.14 -28.32
CA LEU A 197 1.28 -19.10 -27.33
C LEU A 197 1.94 -19.50 -26.00
N ASN A 198 3.01 -18.80 -25.60
CA ASN A 198 3.75 -19.07 -24.36
C ASN A 198 3.36 -18.07 -23.27
N ALA A 199 2.92 -18.57 -22.11
CA ALA A 199 2.51 -17.74 -20.98
C ALA A 199 3.67 -16.88 -20.43
N SER A 200 4.92 -17.37 -20.48
CA SER A 200 6.11 -16.60 -20.09
C SER A 200 6.32 -15.36 -20.96
N SER A 201 6.10 -15.47 -22.28
CA SER A 201 6.17 -14.33 -23.21
C SER A 201 5.05 -13.33 -22.95
N ILE A 202 3.82 -13.79 -22.73
CA ILE A 202 2.67 -12.92 -22.42
C ILE A 202 2.89 -12.18 -21.09
N GLY A 203 3.29 -12.89 -20.04
CA GLY A 203 3.53 -12.29 -18.73
C GLY A 203 4.67 -11.27 -18.75
N MET A 204 5.76 -11.56 -19.48
CA MET A 204 6.85 -10.61 -19.63
C MET A 204 6.43 -9.38 -20.43
N ALA A 205 5.65 -9.55 -21.50
CA ALA A 205 5.09 -8.44 -22.28
C ALA A 205 4.16 -7.57 -21.44
N LYS A 206 3.23 -8.17 -20.69
CA LYS A 206 2.37 -7.44 -19.74
C LYS A 206 3.20 -6.59 -18.79
N ALA A 207 4.18 -7.18 -18.12
CA ALA A 207 5.01 -6.47 -17.16
C ALA A 207 5.82 -5.34 -17.80
N ALA A 208 6.33 -5.53 -19.02
CA ALA A 208 7.06 -4.52 -19.75
C ALA A 208 6.17 -3.33 -20.15
N LEU A 209 4.97 -3.62 -20.68
CA LEU A 209 3.94 -2.64 -21.01
C LEU A 209 3.56 -1.81 -19.78
N GLU A 210 3.28 -2.46 -18.65
CA GLU A 210 2.94 -1.78 -17.40
C GLU A 210 4.12 -1.02 -16.78
N ALA A 211 5.37 -1.39 -17.08
CA ALA A 211 6.55 -0.73 -16.53
C ALA A 211 6.97 0.51 -17.31
N ILE A 212 6.79 0.50 -18.63
CA ILE A 212 7.24 1.58 -19.51
C ILE A 212 6.18 2.65 -19.74
N ASP A 213 4.91 2.34 -19.45
CA ASP A 213 3.82 3.31 -19.58
C ASP A 213 4.07 4.55 -18.71
N GLU A 214 3.90 5.72 -19.33
CA GLU A 214 4.12 7.05 -18.74
C GLU A 214 5.56 7.29 -18.24
N LEU A 215 6.50 6.42 -18.59
CA LEU A 215 7.90 6.61 -18.24
C LEU A 215 8.57 7.61 -19.18
N ASP A 216 9.23 8.61 -18.61
CA ASP A 216 10.14 9.48 -19.34
C ASP A 216 11.50 8.79 -19.54
N LEU A 217 11.85 8.50 -20.80
CA LEU A 217 13.09 7.80 -21.13
C LEU A 217 14.37 8.62 -20.90
N PHE A 218 14.26 9.94 -20.72
CA PHE A 218 15.38 10.80 -20.29
C PHE A 218 15.42 10.99 -18.77
N GLY A 219 14.55 10.31 -18.03
CA GLY A 219 14.46 10.39 -16.57
C GLY A 219 14.07 11.79 -16.11
N ALA A 220 14.73 12.30 -15.06
CA ALA A 220 14.41 13.60 -14.47
C ALA A 220 14.67 14.83 -15.39
N HIS A 221 15.29 14.61 -16.55
CA HIS A 221 15.68 15.67 -17.49
C HIS A 221 14.83 15.70 -18.76
N GLY A 222 13.81 14.83 -18.88
CA GLY A 222 12.97 14.76 -20.06
C GLY A 222 11.76 15.70 -20.05
N GLY A 223 10.93 15.55 -21.08
CA GLY A 223 9.70 16.32 -21.27
C GLY A 223 8.65 15.50 -22.01
N CYS A 224 7.52 16.12 -22.37
CA CYS A 224 6.37 15.38 -22.91
C CYS A 224 6.66 14.56 -24.18
N LYS A 225 7.71 14.90 -24.94
CA LYS A 225 8.13 14.17 -26.15
C LYS A 225 8.95 12.91 -25.87
N SER A 226 9.49 12.73 -24.66
CA SER A 226 10.29 11.55 -24.24
C SER A 226 9.51 10.53 -23.41
N VAL A 227 8.21 10.78 -23.19
CA VAL A 227 7.29 9.89 -22.47
C VAL A 227 6.78 8.80 -23.41
N ILE A 228 6.77 7.56 -22.94
CA ILE A 228 6.22 6.41 -23.65
C ILE A 228 4.76 6.18 -23.24
N HIS A 229 3.91 5.81 -24.20
CA HIS A 229 2.49 5.59 -23.99
C HIS A 229 2.08 4.17 -24.37
N VAL A 230 1.27 3.54 -23.53
CA VAL A 230 0.72 2.19 -23.73
C VAL A 230 -0.80 2.21 -23.70
N LEU A 231 -1.43 1.43 -24.59
CA LEU A 231 -2.88 1.25 -24.59
C LEU A 231 -3.30 0.30 -23.45
N PRO A 232 -4.17 0.74 -22.52
CA PRO A 232 -4.61 -0.10 -21.39
C PRO A 232 -5.28 -1.42 -21.82
N ASP A 233 -6.05 -1.41 -22.91
CA ASP A 233 -6.73 -2.59 -23.43
C ASP A 233 -5.78 -3.76 -23.72
N GLU A 234 -4.58 -3.46 -24.24
CA GLU A 234 -3.63 -4.52 -24.60
C GLU A 234 -3.02 -5.17 -23.34
N VAL A 235 -2.86 -4.41 -22.25
CA VAL A 235 -2.46 -4.93 -20.93
C VAL A 235 -3.54 -5.84 -20.36
N GLU A 236 -4.81 -5.43 -20.45
CA GLU A 236 -5.94 -6.20 -19.91
C GLU A 236 -6.18 -7.49 -20.71
N HIS A 237 -6.01 -7.46 -22.03
CA HIS A 237 -6.01 -8.69 -22.84
C HIS A 237 -4.91 -9.66 -22.41
N CYS A 238 -3.69 -9.17 -22.17
CA CYS A 238 -2.60 -10.02 -21.66
C CYS A 238 -2.95 -10.60 -20.28
N GLN A 239 -3.51 -9.80 -19.37
CA GLN A 239 -3.94 -10.24 -18.05
C GLN A 239 -5.00 -11.36 -18.13
N SER A 240 -6.05 -11.15 -18.93
CA SER A 240 -7.15 -12.11 -19.10
C SER A 240 -6.66 -13.46 -19.62
N ILE A 241 -5.82 -13.44 -20.67
CA ILE A 241 -5.24 -14.65 -21.23
C ILE A 241 -4.32 -15.33 -20.22
N LEU A 242 -3.46 -14.58 -19.54
CA LEU A 242 -2.52 -15.13 -18.55
C LEU A 242 -3.26 -15.82 -17.39
N TYR A 243 -4.34 -15.21 -16.89
CA TYR A 243 -5.20 -15.79 -15.85
C TYR A 243 -5.84 -17.10 -16.30
N SER A 244 -6.25 -17.19 -17.58
CA SER A 244 -6.86 -18.39 -18.15
C SER A 244 -5.86 -19.52 -18.42
N MET A 245 -4.59 -19.18 -18.69
CA MET A 245 -3.54 -20.15 -19.01
C MET A 245 -2.92 -20.76 -17.75
N LEU A 246 -2.57 -19.94 -16.75
CA LEU A 246 -1.83 -20.42 -15.58
C LEU A 246 -2.65 -21.43 -14.75
N PRO A 247 -2.00 -22.49 -14.20
CA PRO A 247 -0.56 -22.71 -14.13
C PRO A 247 0.07 -23.32 -15.40
N ARG A 248 -0.70 -23.58 -16.46
CA ARG A 248 -0.18 -24.17 -17.70
C ARG A 248 0.66 -23.15 -18.47
N ALA A 249 1.79 -23.59 -19.02
CA ALA A 249 2.71 -22.72 -19.76
C ALA A 249 2.27 -22.47 -21.21
N SER A 250 1.74 -23.49 -21.90
CA SER A 250 1.27 -23.39 -23.29
C SER A 250 0.31 -24.53 -23.63
N THR A 251 -0.15 -24.63 -24.88
CA THR A 251 -0.99 -25.76 -25.32
C THR A 251 -0.27 -27.10 -25.19
N SER A 252 1.03 -27.14 -25.50
CA SER A 252 1.82 -28.38 -25.49
C SER A 252 2.60 -28.60 -24.19
N LYS A 253 2.88 -27.56 -23.40
CA LYS A 253 3.63 -27.64 -22.13
C LYS A 253 2.69 -27.50 -20.93
N GLU A 254 2.58 -28.58 -20.17
CA GLU A 254 1.71 -28.69 -19.00
C GLU A 254 2.14 -27.74 -17.87
N ILE A 255 3.45 -27.53 -17.73
CA ILE A 255 4.09 -26.63 -16.77
C ILE A 255 5.49 -26.29 -17.30
N ASP A 256 6.02 -25.11 -16.97
CA ASP A 256 7.37 -24.65 -17.36
C ASP A 256 7.99 -23.82 -16.23
N ALA A 257 9.26 -24.06 -15.91
CA ALA A 257 9.98 -23.36 -14.85
C ALA A 257 10.28 -21.88 -15.21
N GLY A 258 10.26 -21.53 -16.50
CA GLY A 258 10.35 -20.16 -16.99
C GLY A 258 9.20 -19.27 -16.51
N LEU A 259 8.07 -19.85 -16.06
CA LEU A 259 6.97 -19.10 -15.43
C LEU A 259 7.39 -18.41 -14.13
N LEU A 260 8.47 -18.86 -13.45
CA LEU A 260 9.03 -18.16 -12.29
C LEU A 260 9.40 -16.71 -12.59
N SER A 261 9.84 -16.43 -13.82
CA SER A 261 10.21 -15.07 -14.25
C SER A 261 9.03 -14.10 -14.32
N ILE A 262 7.79 -14.61 -14.41
CA ILE A 262 6.58 -13.79 -14.54
C ILE A 262 5.71 -13.79 -13.28
N ILE A 263 5.70 -14.87 -12.50
CA ILE A 263 4.94 -14.92 -11.23
C ILE A 263 5.72 -14.30 -10.06
N SER A 264 7.02 -14.06 -10.24
CA SER A 264 7.92 -13.46 -9.26
C SER A 264 8.89 -12.50 -9.98
N TYR A 265 10.05 -12.22 -9.38
CA TYR A 265 11.10 -11.40 -9.98
C TYR A 265 11.57 -12.00 -11.32
N PRO A 266 11.71 -11.20 -12.39
CA PRO A 266 11.62 -9.74 -12.40
C PRO A 266 10.24 -9.14 -12.75
N ALA A 267 9.31 -9.91 -13.31
CA ALA A 267 8.14 -9.31 -13.98
C ALA A 267 6.97 -9.01 -13.03
N PHE A 268 6.72 -9.87 -12.03
CA PHE A 268 5.54 -9.78 -11.16
C PHE A 268 4.22 -9.52 -11.93
N ALA A 269 4.04 -10.21 -13.05
CA ALA A 269 2.97 -9.95 -14.01
C ALA A 269 1.58 -10.40 -13.53
N VAL A 270 1.52 -11.38 -12.60
CA VAL A 270 0.28 -11.99 -12.12
C VAL A 270 -0.19 -11.31 -10.85
N GLU A 271 -1.45 -10.89 -10.83
CA GLU A 271 -2.05 -10.11 -9.74
C GLU A 271 -2.77 -10.99 -8.70
N ASP A 272 -3.23 -12.17 -9.08
CA ASP A 272 -3.87 -13.12 -8.16
C ASP A 272 -2.84 -13.99 -7.45
N VAL A 273 -2.68 -13.76 -6.14
CA VAL A 273 -1.76 -14.50 -5.27
C VAL A 273 -2.05 -16.01 -5.24
N ASN A 274 -3.30 -16.43 -5.43
CA ASN A 274 -3.67 -17.85 -5.45
C ASN A 274 -3.12 -18.51 -6.72
N VAL A 275 -3.20 -17.83 -7.87
CA VAL A 275 -2.63 -18.31 -9.13
C VAL A 275 -1.10 -18.36 -9.05
N VAL A 276 -0.48 -17.34 -8.45
CA VAL A 276 0.97 -17.32 -8.18
C VAL A 276 1.38 -18.53 -7.35
N ASN A 277 0.72 -18.76 -6.22
CA ASN A 277 1.05 -19.87 -5.31
C ASN A 277 0.77 -21.24 -5.94
N ALA A 278 -0.35 -21.40 -6.66
CA ALA A 278 -0.67 -22.63 -7.37
C ALA A 278 0.38 -22.95 -8.44
N THR A 279 0.77 -21.96 -9.26
CA THR A 279 1.80 -22.12 -10.30
C THR A 279 3.15 -22.48 -9.67
N LYS A 280 3.55 -21.77 -8.61
CA LYS A 280 4.78 -22.06 -7.86
C LYS A 280 4.78 -23.49 -7.30
N SER A 281 3.68 -23.92 -6.70
CA SER A 281 3.52 -25.27 -6.16
C SER A 281 3.63 -26.35 -7.25
N GLU A 282 3.06 -26.12 -8.43
CA GLU A 282 3.15 -27.05 -9.57
C GLU A 282 4.59 -27.18 -10.09
N ILE A 283 5.34 -26.07 -10.18
CA ILE A 283 6.76 -26.07 -10.55
C ILE A 283 7.58 -26.86 -9.53
N LEU A 284 7.41 -26.56 -8.23
CA LEU A 284 8.11 -27.27 -7.15
C LEU A 284 7.79 -28.78 -7.16
N THR A 285 6.53 -29.14 -7.40
CA THR A 285 6.11 -30.55 -7.34
C THR A 285 6.57 -31.36 -8.55
N LYS A 286 6.56 -30.77 -9.76
CA LYS A 286 6.77 -31.50 -11.01
C LYS A 286 8.16 -31.32 -11.61
N LEU A 287 8.81 -30.19 -11.37
CA LEU A 287 10.04 -29.81 -12.07
C LEU A 287 11.26 -29.74 -11.15
N GLN A 288 11.09 -29.59 -9.83
CA GLN A 288 12.23 -29.54 -8.92
C GLN A 288 12.93 -30.90 -8.81
N GLY A 289 14.26 -30.86 -8.89
CA GLY A 289 15.16 -31.99 -8.66
C GLY A 289 16.21 -31.68 -7.59
N ARG A 290 17.27 -32.49 -7.57
CA ARG A 290 18.35 -32.41 -6.55
C ARG A 290 19.43 -31.37 -6.87
N TYR A 291 19.40 -30.77 -8.06
CA TYR A 291 20.41 -29.83 -8.57
C TYR A 291 19.78 -28.56 -9.20
N GLY A 292 18.45 -28.40 -9.14
CA GLY A 292 17.74 -27.29 -9.76
C GLY A 292 16.31 -27.67 -10.13
N CYS A 293 15.78 -27.05 -11.18
CA CYS A 293 14.53 -27.50 -11.81
C CYS A 293 14.76 -27.87 -13.27
N SER A 294 14.05 -28.88 -13.78
CA SER A 294 13.93 -29.10 -15.21
C SER A 294 13.16 -27.93 -15.86
N ARG A 295 13.46 -27.61 -17.13
CA ARG A 295 12.80 -26.50 -17.82
C ARG A 295 11.30 -26.76 -17.99
N PHE A 296 10.97 -27.95 -18.49
CA PHE A 296 9.61 -28.49 -18.57
C PHE A 296 9.72 -30.03 -18.68
N LEU A 297 8.60 -30.73 -18.48
CA LEU A 297 8.57 -32.20 -18.54
C LEU A 297 8.90 -32.69 -19.95
N ARG A 298 9.64 -33.79 -20.06
CA ARG A 298 10.08 -34.42 -21.33
C ARG A 298 10.92 -33.50 -22.21
N ASP A 299 11.70 -32.64 -21.58
CA ASP A 299 12.68 -31.82 -22.26
C ASP A 299 13.97 -32.60 -22.52
N GLY A 300 14.27 -32.84 -23.80
CA GLY A 300 15.47 -33.55 -24.24
C GLY A 300 16.77 -32.76 -24.24
N TYR A 301 16.75 -31.44 -24.02
CA TYR A 301 17.96 -30.63 -24.22
C TYR A 301 19.14 -31.07 -23.33
N LYS A 302 20.24 -31.40 -23.99
CA LYS A 302 21.49 -31.95 -23.46
C LYS A 302 21.32 -33.21 -22.63
N THR A 303 20.18 -33.89 -22.75
CA THR A 303 20.01 -35.23 -22.16
C THR A 303 20.87 -36.24 -22.92
N PRO A 304 21.31 -37.34 -22.29
CA PRO A 304 22.13 -38.35 -22.97
C PRO A 304 21.48 -39.04 -24.17
N ARG A 305 20.15 -38.90 -24.32
CA ARG A 305 19.37 -39.49 -25.41
C ARG A 305 19.08 -38.50 -26.55
N GLU A 306 19.40 -37.21 -26.39
CA GLU A 306 19.25 -36.24 -27.47
C GLU A 306 20.33 -36.44 -28.53
N ASP A 307 19.97 -36.32 -29.80
CA ASP A 307 20.94 -36.21 -30.89
C ASP A 307 21.44 -34.75 -30.98
N PRO A 308 22.70 -34.46 -30.59
CA PRO A 308 23.21 -33.10 -30.58
C PRO A 308 23.42 -32.52 -31.99
N ASN A 309 23.35 -33.34 -33.05
CA ASN A 309 23.57 -32.89 -34.42
C ASN A 309 22.29 -32.39 -35.11
N ARG A 310 21.14 -32.47 -34.44
CA ARG A 310 19.85 -32.14 -35.01
C ARG A 310 19.13 -31.08 -34.18
N LEU A 311 18.58 -30.08 -34.89
CA LEU A 311 17.86 -28.98 -34.24
C LEU A 311 16.48 -29.39 -33.72
N HIS A 312 15.78 -30.28 -34.43
CA HIS A 312 14.39 -30.69 -34.14
C HIS A 312 14.31 -32.15 -33.69
N TYR A 313 13.42 -32.47 -32.75
CA TYR A 313 13.25 -33.84 -32.27
C TYR A 313 12.60 -34.76 -33.31
N ASP A 314 12.61 -36.07 -33.08
CA ASP A 314 11.68 -36.98 -33.74
C ASP A 314 10.38 -37.09 -32.93
N PRO A 315 9.21 -37.26 -33.57
CA PRO A 315 7.93 -37.32 -32.85
C PRO A 315 7.86 -38.39 -31.73
N ALA A 316 8.68 -39.44 -31.83
CA ALA A 316 8.75 -40.51 -30.83
C ALA A 316 9.76 -40.26 -29.69
N GLU A 317 10.64 -39.26 -29.81
CA GLU A 317 11.75 -39.04 -28.86
C GLU A 317 11.30 -38.45 -27.53
N LEU A 318 10.19 -37.71 -27.46
CA LEU A 318 9.77 -37.07 -26.20
C LEU A 318 9.62 -38.07 -25.05
N LYS A 319 9.21 -39.30 -25.34
CA LYS A 319 9.10 -40.35 -24.32
C LYS A 319 10.47 -40.83 -23.82
N LEU A 320 11.52 -40.72 -24.64
CA LEU A 320 12.88 -41.06 -24.23
C LEU A 320 13.44 -40.03 -23.23
N PHE A 321 12.95 -38.80 -23.23
CA PHE A 321 13.46 -37.77 -22.32
C PHE A 321 12.80 -37.80 -20.93
N GLU A 322 11.72 -38.55 -20.77
CA GLU A 322 10.97 -38.64 -19.53
C GLU A 322 11.83 -39.16 -18.37
N ASN A 323 11.85 -38.41 -17.27
CA ASN A 323 12.62 -38.65 -16.04
C ASN A 323 14.15 -38.47 -16.14
N ILE A 324 14.69 -38.14 -17.30
CA ILE A 324 16.13 -37.88 -17.49
C ILE A 324 16.42 -36.42 -17.87
N GLU A 325 15.41 -35.56 -17.83
CA GLU A 325 15.50 -34.14 -18.17
C GLU A 325 16.60 -33.45 -17.36
N CYS A 326 17.37 -32.55 -17.97
CA CYS A 326 18.45 -31.85 -17.27
C CYS A 326 17.90 -30.87 -16.22
N GLU A 327 18.58 -30.80 -15.06
CA GLU A 327 18.20 -29.91 -13.96
C GLU A 327 19.02 -28.63 -14.01
N TRP A 328 18.36 -27.46 -13.92
CA TRP A 328 18.99 -26.15 -14.09
C TRP A 328 19.08 -25.39 -12.75
N PRO A 329 20.29 -25.11 -12.26
CA PRO A 329 20.51 -24.41 -10.99
C PRO A 329 19.95 -22.98 -10.95
N VAL A 330 19.78 -22.34 -12.11
CA VAL A 330 19.29 -20.95 -12.19
C VAL A 330 17.92 -20.79 -11.51
N PHE A 331 17.06 -21.81 -11.53
CA PHE A 331 15.73 -21.72 -10.90
C PHE A 331 15.79 -21.64 -9.37
N TRP A 332 16.83 -22.19 -8.73
CA TRP A 332 17.06 -21.97 -7.31
C TRP A 332 17.46 -20.53 -6.99
N THR A 333 18.11 -19.82 -7.93
CA THR A 333 18.35 -18.37 -7.76
C THR A 333 17.05 -17.57 -7.83
N TYR A 334 16.08 -17.97 -8.67
CA TYR A 334 14.74 -17.39 -8.65
C TYR A 334 14.04 -17.61 -7.32
N PHE A 335 14.07 -18.82 -6.76
CA PHE A 335 13.48 -19.08 -5.44
C PHE A 335 14.20 -18.34 -4.31
N LEU A 336 15.51 -18.17 -4.39
CA LEU A 336 16.26 -17.38 -3.41
C LEU A 336 15.81 -15.92 -3.44
N ILE A 337 15.74 -15.33 -4.64
CA ILE A 337 15.29 -13.94 -4.82
C ILE A 337 13.83 -13.79 -4.37
N ASP A 338 12.95 -14.72 -4.75
CA ASP A 338 11.56 -14.77 -4.31
C ASP A 338 11.43 -14.79 -2.78
N GLY A 339 12.24 -15.61 -2.09
CA GLY A 339 12.31 -15.63 -0.63
C GLY A 339 12.74 -14.28 -0.04
N VAL A 340 13.68 -13.57 -0.68
CA VAL A 340 14.06 -12.21 -0.25
C VAL A 340 12.90 -11.23 -0.40
N PHE A 341 12.19 -11.25 -1.54
CA PHE A 341 11.04 -10.37 -1.78
C PHE A 341 9.88 -10.63 -0.80
N ASN A 342 9.66 -11.89 -0.41
CA ASN A 342 8.62 -12.28 0.54
C ASN A 342 9.05 -12.16 2.02
N GLY A 343 10.33 -11.85 2.29
CA GLY A 343 10.88 -11.83 3.65
C GLY A 343 10.98 -13.23 4.30
N ASP A 344 10.92 -14.30 3.50
CA ASP A 344 11.04 -15.68 3.97
C ASP A 344 12.51 -16.07 4.14
N LYS A 345 13.00 -15.91 5.37
CA LYS A 345 14.38 -16.25 5.73
C LYS A 345 14.67 -17.75 5.67
N ILE A 346 13.65 -18.60 5.76
CA ILE A 346 13.83 -20.06 5.73
C ILE A 346 14.10 -20.47 4.28
N GLN A 347 13.25 -20.02 3.35
CA GLN A 347 13.44 -20.23 1.91
C GLN A 347 14.79 -19.70 1.43
N VAL A 348 15.17 -18.49 1.86
CA VAL A 348 16.46 -17.88 1.49
C VAL A 348 17.64 -18.74 1.95
N GLN A 349 17.60 -19.28 3.17
CA GLN A 349 18.67 -20.10 3.70
C GLN A 349 18.73 -21.47 3.00
N GLU A 350 17.58 -22.10 2.77
CA GLU A 350 17.46 -23.40 2.10
C GLU A 350 18.09 -23.37 0.70
N TYR A 351 17.68 -22.42 -0.15
CA TYR A 351 18.22 -22.35 -1.51
C TYR A 351 19.66 -21.83 -1.55
N ARG A 352 20.10 -21.05 -0.56
CA ARG A 352 21.51 -20.67 -0.42
C ARG A 352 22.39 -21.90 -0.17
N GLU A 353 22.01 -22.73 0.80
CA GLU A 353 22.73 -23.98 1.12
C GLU A 353 22.71 -24.96 -0.05
N ALA A 354 21.57 -25.09 -0.73
CA ALA A 354 21.43 -25.93 -1.92
C ALA A 354 22.39 -25.49 -3.03
N LEU A 355 22.44 -24.18 -3.34
CA LEU A 355 23.36 -23.62 -4.34
C LEU A 355 24.83 -23.79 -3.93
N GLU A 356 25.18 -23.56 -2.65
CA GLU A 356 26.54 -23.81 -2.14
C GLU A 356 27.00 -25.26 -2.32
N GLY A 357 26.06 -26.22 -2.27
CA GLY A 357 26.32 -27.64 -2.49
C GLY A 357 26.64 -28.03 -3.94
N ILE A 358 26.22 -27.22 -4.93
CA ILE A 358 26.32 -27.55 -6.36
C ILE A 358 27.14 -26.55 -7.18
N ILE A 359 27.55 -25.41 -6.61
CA ILE A 359 28.41 -24.46 -7.33
C ILE A 359 29.81 -25.03 -7.49
N ILE A 360 30.41 -24.82 -8.67
CA ILE A 360 31.76 -25.31 -8.97
C ILE A 360 32.79 -24.30 -8.48
N ARG A 361 33.74 -24.77 -7.68
CA ARG A 361 34.84 -23.94 -7.16
C ARG A 361 36.13 -24.17 -7.93
N GLU A 362 36.62 -23.14 -8.59
CA GLU A 362 37.91 -23.18 -9.29
C GLU A 362 39.10 -23.19 -8.31
N LYS A 363 40.29 -23.57 -8.83
CA LYS A 363 41.55 -23.61 -8.06
C LYS A 363 41.96 -22.25 -7.47
N ASN A 364 41.55 -21.15 -8.10
CA ASN A 364 41.77 -19.77 -7.66
C ASN A 364 40.72 -19.29 -6.63
N GLY A 365 39.72 -20.13 -6.31
CA GLY A 365 38.64 -19.83 -5.37
C GLY A 365 37.40 -19.16 -5.98
N ILE A 366 37.35 -18.94 -7.30
CA ILE A 366 36.18 -18.39 -8.00
C ILE A 366 35.05 -19.42 -8.00
N LEU A 367 33.83 -18.93 -7.77
CA LEU A 367 32.60 -19.71 -7.78
C LEU A 367 31.90 -19.59 -9.13
N LEU A 368 31.69 -20.71 -9.80
CA LEU A 368 31.10 -20.79 -11.13
C LEU A 368 29.78 -21.55 -11.11
N MET A 369 28.74 -20.92 -11.65
CA MET A 369 27.42 -21.51 -11.86
C MET A 369 27.39 -22.28 -13.18
N PRO A 370 27.15 -23.60 -13.19
CA PRO A 370 26.95 -24.35 -14.43
C PRO A 370 25.59 -24.06 -15.07
N GLU A 371 25.46 -24.29 -16.38
CA GLU A 371 24.18 -24.19 -17.10
C GLU A 371 23.18 -25.20 -16.58
N LEU A 372 23.59 -26.47 -16.46
CA LEU A 372 22.73 -27.57 -16.05
C LEU A 372 23.48 -28.76 -15.46
N TYR A 373 22.71 -29.70 -14.92
CA TYR A 373 23.14 -31.01 -14.43
C TYR A 373 22.42 -32.15 -15.19
N ALA A 374 23.20 -33.00 -15.85
CA ALA A 374 22.71 -34.08 -16.70
C ALA A 374 23.02 -35.48 -16.12
N VAL A 375 22.15 -36.45 -16.42
CA VAL A 375 22.40 -37.86 -16.09
C VAL A 375 23.64 -38.35 -16.85
N PRO A 376 24.56 -39.12 -16.24
CA PRO A 376 25.67 -39.74 -16.95
C PRO A 376 25.17 -40.70 -18.05
N PRO A 377 25.74 -40.69 -19.28
CA PRO A 377 25.29 -41.55 -20.37
C PRO A 377 25.30 -43.05 -20.05
N ASP A 378 26.21 -43.50 -19.19
CA ASP A 378 26.35 -44.88 -18.74
C ASP A 378 25.34 -45.30 -17.66
N LYS A 379 24.57 -44.36 -17.11
CA LYS A 379 23.60 -44.58 -16.02
C LYS A 379 22.15 -44.24 -16.37
N VAL A 380 21.86 -44.00 -17.65
CA VAL A 380 20.52 -43.64 -18.11
C VAL A 380 19.50 -44.73 -17.79
N ASP A 381 19.87 -46.00 -17.98
CA ASP A 381 18.97 -47.12 -17.73
C ASP A 381 18.65 -47.27 -16.23
N GLU A 382 19.61 -46.98 -15.34
CA GLU A 382 19.40 -46.94 -13.88
C GLU A 382 18.42 -45.84 -13.48
N GLU A 383 18.54 -44.65 -14.08
CA GLU A 383 17.62 -43.53 -13.83
C GLU A 383 16.20 -43.82 -14.33
N TYR A 384 16.03 -44.54 -15.45
CA TYR A 384 14.70 -44.97 -15.90
C TYR A 384 14.04 -45.99 -14.97
N GLU A 385 14.83 -46.93 -14.43
CA GLU A 385 14.32 -47.95 -13.50
C GLU A 385 13.92 -47.32 -12.16
N ASN A 386 14.68 -46.33 -11.69
CA ASN A 386 14.44 -45.65 -10.42
C ASN A 386 14.70 -44.13 -10.56
N PRO A 387 13.69 -43.34 -10.96
CA PRO A 387 13.84 -41.89 -11.16
C PRO A 387 14.40 -41.16 -9.94
N HIS A 388 15.23 -40.15 -10.20
CA HIS A 388 15.92 -39.29 -9.21
C HIS A 388 16.97 -40.00 -8.34
N SER A 389 17.43 -41.19 -8.73
CA SER A 389 18.40 -41.97 -7.95
C SER A 389 19.85 -41.78 -8.38
N VAL A 390 20.08 -41.38 -9.63
CA VAL A 390 21.42 -41.20 -10.19
C VAL A 390 21.95 -39.79 -9.91
N ASP A 391 23.20 -39.69 -9.44
CA ASP A 391 23.90 -38.42 -9.33
C ASP A 391 24.23 -37.84 -10.70
N ARG A 392 23.91 -36.56 -10.89
CA ARG A 392 24.07 -35.84 -12.15
C ARG A 392 25.41 -35.14 -12.22
N LEU A 393 25.93 -34.97 -13.43
CA LEU A 393 27.19 -34.28 -13.72
C LEU A 393 26.92 -32.89 -14.28
N PRO A 394 27.75 -31.88 -13.95
CA PRO A 394 27.62 -30.55 -14.52
C PRO A 394 27.86 -30.61 -16.03
N GLY A 395 27.02 -29.92 -16.79
CA GLY A 395 27.07 -29.87 -18.24
C GLY A 395 26.72 -28.50 -18.79
N GLY A 396 27.02 -28.30 -20.07
CA GLY A 396 26.75 -27.04 -20.77
C GLY A 396 27.76 -25.93 -20.47
N LYS A 397 27.31 -24.68 -20.56
CA LYS A 397 28.14 -23.47 -20.38
C LYS A 397 28.62 -23.35 -18.94
N LEU A 398 29.88 -22.96 -18.75
CA LEU A 398 30.49 -22.73 -17.43
C LEU A 398 31.47 -21.55 -17.49
N PRO A 399 31.20 -20.42 -16.82
CA PRO A 399 29.94 -20.12 -16.15
C PRO A 399 28.80 -19.93 -17.14
N HIS A 400 27.58 -20.29 -16.73
CA HIS A 400 26.36 -19.86 -17.39
C HIS A 400 26.06 -18.42 -16.94
N LEU A 401 26.27 -17.43 -17.83
CA LEU A 401 26.26 -16.01 -17.46
C LEU A 401 24.94 -15.52 -16.83
N TRP A 402 23.80 -15.99 -17.33
CA TRP A 402 22.48 -15.69 -16.73
C TRP A 402 22.41 -16.23 -15.30
N GLY A 403 22.71 -17.52 -15.09
CA GLY A 403 22.72 -18.13 -13.76
C GLY A 403 23.74 -17.50 -12.81
N GLN A 404 24.95 -17.19 -13.31
CA GLN A 404 26.01 -16.53 -12.56
C GLN A 404 25.57 -15.14 -12.09
N SER A 405 24.92 -14.38 -12.96
CA SER A 405 24.42 -13.04 -12.64
C SER A 405 23.35 -13.08 -11.55
N LEU A 406 22.33 -13.93 -11.70
CA LEU A 406 21.28 -14.06 -10.68
C LEU A 406 21.82 -14.60 -9.35
N TYR A 407 22.82 -15.49 -9.39
CA TYR A 407 23.50 -15.93 -8.17
C TYR A 407 24.18 -14.76 -7.43
N ILE A 408 24.93 -13.92 -8.14
CA ILE A 408 25.59 -12.74 -7.55
C ILE A 408 24.56 -11.75 -7.03
N LEU A 409 23.53 -11.44 -7.81
CA LEU A 409 22.46 -10.51 -7.45
C LEU A 409 21.71 -10.99 -6.20
N SER A 410 21.32 -12.27 -6.17
CA SER A 410 20.64 -12.89 -5.04
C SER A 410 21.50 -12.90 -3.77
N SER A 411 22.82 -13.06 -3.90
CA SER A 411 23.77 -12.98 -2.79
C SER A 411 23.88 -11.55 -2.24
N LEU A 412 23.96 -10.53 -3.11
CA LEU A 412 23.97 -9.12 -2.70
C LEU A 412 22.70 -8.75 -1.93
N LEU A 413 21.54 -9.21 -2.40
CA LEU A 413 20.24 -9.01 -1.75
C LEU A 413 20.17 -9.69 -0.39
N ALA A 414 20.48 -10.99 -0.34
CA ALA A 414 20.34 -11.77 0.87
C ALA A 414 21.39 -11.42 1.94
N GLU A 415 22.50 -10.78 1.57
CA GLU A 415 23.48 -10.20 2.49
C GLU A 415 23.16 -8.76 2.92
N GLY A 416 22.09 -8.16 2.37
CA GLY A 416 21.63 -6.81 2.73
C GLY A 416 22.44 -5.67 2.10
N PHE A 417 23.30 -5.94 1.12
CA PHE A 417 23.96 -4.89 0.35
C PHE A 417 22.96 -4.13 -0.54
N LEU A 418 21.93 -4.84 -1.00
CA LEU A 418 20.79 -4.30 -1.73
C LEU A 418 19.49 -4.54 -0.98
N VAL A 419 18.54 -3.61 -1.11
CA VAL A 419 17.13 -3.81 -0.75
C VAL A 419 16.30 -4.06 -2.00
N THR A 420 15.17 -4.73 -1.85
CA THR A 420 14.30 -5.13 -2.98
C THR A 420 13.83 -3.95 -3.83
N GLY A 421 13.58 -2.79 -3.21
CA GLY A 421 13.19 -1.57 -3.93
C GLY A 421 14.29 -0.96 -4.82
N GLU A 422 15.56 -1.33 -4.64
CA GLU A 422 16.65 -0.84 -5.50
C GLU A 422 16.65 -1.56 -6.85
N ILE A 423 16.30 -2.85 -6.87
CA ILE A 423 16.24 -3.65 -8.11
C ILE A 423 14.83 -3.72 -8.72
N ASP A 424 13.84 -3.14 -8.03
CA ASP A 424 12.46 -2.93 -8.48
C ASP A 424 11.98 -1.52 -8.08
N PRO A 425 12.59 -0.45 -8.65
CA PRO A 425 12.19 0.94 -8.41
C PRO A 425 10.77 1.28 -8.90
N LEU A 426 10.25 0.54 -9.88
CA LEU A 426 8.88 0.70 -10.38
C LEU A 426 7.83 -0.06 -9.56
N HIS A 427 8.22 -0.63 -8.42
CA HIS A 427 7.31 -1.21 -7.43
C HIS A 427 6.42 -2.34 -7.96
N ARG A 428 6.88 -3.07 -8.98
CA ARG A 428 6.10 -4.16 -9.62
C ARG A 428 5.78 -5.29 -8.64
N ARG A 429 6.62 -5.51 -7.62
CA ARG A 429 6.37 -6.49 -6.55
C ARG A 429 5.03 -6.33 -5.82
N PHE A 430 4.39 -5.16 -5.91
CA PHE A 430 3.08 -4.89 -5.32
C PHE A 430 1.93 -5.16 -6.29
N SER A 431 2.15 -5.82 -7.42
CA SER A 431 1.08 -6.19 -8.36
C SER A 431 0.02 -7.10 -7.75
N THR A 432 0.40 -7.96 -6.79
CA THR A 432 -0.52 -8.77 -5.98
C THR A 432 -1.07 -8.04 -4.77
N ALA A 433 -0.66 -6.80 -4.52
CA ALA A 433 -1.27 -5.99 -3.48
C ALA A 433 -2.69 -5.63 -3.90
N PHE A 434 -3.59 -5.57 -2.92
CA PHE A 434 -5.00 -5.25 -3.17
C PHE A 434 -5.13 -3.91 -3.91
N LYS A 435 -5.63 -3.97 -5.16
CA LYS A 435 -6.11 -2.80 -5.89
C LYS A 435 -7.57 -2.56 -5.48
N PRO A 436 -7.98 -1.31 -5.17
CA PRO A 436 -9.37 -1.02 -4.84
C PRO A 436 -10.28 -1.36 -6.03
N ASP A 437 -11.54 -1.76 -5.75
CA ASP A 437 -12.53 -1.97 -6.81
C ASP A 437 -12.63 -0.73 -7.69
N VAL A 438 -12.41 -0.90 -8.99
CA VAL A 438 -12.54 0.17 -9.98
C VAL A 438 -14.02 0.39 -10.23
N VAL A 439 -14.52 1.55 -9.82
CA VAL A 439 -15.88 2.00 -10.16
C VAL A 439 -15.85 2.63 -11.54
N VAL A 440 -16.54 2.03 -12.49
CA VAL A 440 -16.69 2.60 -13.84
C VAL A 440 -17.60 3.81 -13.73
N GLN A 441 -17.05 5.01 -13.88
CA GLN A 441 -17.82 6.24 -13.86
C GLN A 441 -18.40 6.47 -15.25
N VAL A 442 -19.72 6.61 -15.37
CA VAL A 442 -20.39 6.79 -16.66
C VAL A 442 -21.01 8.17 -16.69
N THR A 443 -20.62 8.97 -17.68
CA THR A 443 -21.28 10.24 -17.98
C THR A 443 -22.11 10.10 -19.23
N VAL A 444 -23.33 10.64 -19.17
CA VAL A 444 -24.24 10.71 -20.30
C VAL A 444 -24.36 12.15 -20.77
N LEU A 445 -24.05 12.39 -22.05
CA LEU A 445 -24.15 13.72 -22.66
C LEU A 445 -25.21 13.75 -23.75
N ALA A 446 -26.05 14.77 -23.72
CA ALA A 446 -26.99 15.08 -24.78
C ALA A 446 -26.27 15.87 -25.90
N GLU A 447 -26.40 15.40 -27.14
CA GLU A 447 -25.86 16.11 -28.31
C GLU A 447 -26.50 17.49 -28.51
N SER A 448 -27.79 17.63 -28.16
CA SER A 448 -28.54 18.87 -28.31
C SER A 448 -29.45 19.16 -27.10
N ASN A 449 -29.92 20.40 -26.99
CA ASN A 449 -30.83 20.80 -25.91
C ASN A 449 -32.20 20.14 -26.03
N GLU A 450 -32.62 19.78 -27.26
CA GLU A 450 -33.86 19.04 -27.51
C GLU A 450 -33.79 17.63 -26.91
N ILE A 451 -32.69 16.90 -27.14
CA ILE A 451 -32.49 15.55 -26.58
C ILE A 451 -32.40 15.62 -25.05
N LYS A 452 -31.73 16.65 -24.51
CA LYS A 452 -31.66 16.90 -23.07
C LYS A 452 -33.05 17.05 -22.46
N GLU A 453 -33.96 17.73 -23.15
CA GLU A 453 -35.34 17.93 -22.70
C GLU A 453 -36.16 16.63 -22.75
N ILE A 454 -35.99 15.82 -23.80
CA ILE A 454 -36.63 14.49 -23.92
C ILE A 454 -36.15 13.56 -22.79
N LEU A 455 -34.83 13.51 -22.52
CA LEU A 455 -34.27 12.72 -21.40
C LEU A 455 -34.82 13.20 -20.03
N ARG A 456 -34.98 14.51 -19.87
CA ARG A 456 -35.56 15.11 -18.66
C ARG A 456 -37.00 14.66 -18.43
N HIS A 457 -37.80 14.46 -19.48
CA HIS A 457 -39.15 13.91 -19.38
C HIS A 457 -39.18 12.47 -18.84
N HIS A 458 -38.08 11.71 -18.99
CA HIS A 458 -37.90 10.37 -18.44
C HIS A 458 -37.16 10.34 -17.10
N GLU A 459 -37.07 11.50 -16.42
CA GLU A 459 -36.37 11.68 -15.13
C GLU A 459 -34.84 11.46 -15.20
N ILE A 460 -34.27 11.50 -16.41
CA ILE A 460 -32.83 11.32 -16.62
C ILE A 460 -32.17 12.70 -16.79
N SER A 461 -31.32 13.08 -15.84
CA SER A 461 -30.62 14.38 -15.84
C SER A 461 -29.25 14.27 -16.51
N VAL A 462 -29.04 15.02 -17.60
CA VAL A 462 -27.80 14.98 -18.39
C VAL A 462 -27.28 16.37 -18.71
N GLN A 463 -25.97 16.47 -19.00
CA GLN A 463 -25.35 17.69 -19.52
C GLN A 463 -25.35 17.68 -21.06
N SER A 464 -25.44 18.86 -21.67
CA SER A 464 -25.21 19.04 -23.10
C SER A 464 -23.73 19.32 -23.39
N ILE A 465 -23.33 19.21 -24.65
CA ILE A 465 -21.98 19.59 -25.10
C ILE A 465 -21.66 21.06 -24.76
N THR A 466 -22.66 21.94 -24.81
CA THR A 466 -22.50 23.35 -24.43
C THR A 466 -22.33 23.57 -22.92
N ASP A 467 -22.87 22.69 -22.07
CA ASP A 467 -22.80 22.83 -20.61
C ASP A 467 -21.41 22.51 -20.03
N ILE A 468 -20.56 21.84 -20.80
CA ILE A 468 -19.26 21.33 -20.35
C ILE A 468 -18.06 22.12 -20.88
N TYR A 469 -18.28 23.25 -21.56
CA TYR A 469 -17.21 24.14 -22.01
C TYR A 469 -16.32 24.59 -20.82
N PRO A 470 -14.97 24.61 -20.92
CA PRO A 470 -14.14 24.52 -22.12
C PRO A 470 -13.79 23.10 -22.60
N ILE A 471 -14.32 22.05 -21.96
CA ILE A 471 -13.98 20.66 -22.31
C ILE A 471 -14.58 20.31 -23.66
N ARG A 472 -13.73 19.90 -24.60
CA ARG A 472 -14.14 19.41 -25.92
C ARG A 472 -14.21 17.90 -25.89
N VAL A 473 -15.39 17.36 -26.16
CA VAL A 473 -15.55 15.90 -26.32
C VAL A 473 -15.47 15.57 -27.80
N GLN A 474 -14.61 14.62 -28.13
CA GLN A 474 -14.34 14.20 -29.51
C GLN A 474 -14.68 12.72 -29.68
N PRO A 475 -15.14 12.28 -30.86
CA PRO A 475 -15.41 10.86 -31.10
C PRO A 475 -14.16 10.00 -30.92
N ALA A 476 -14.30 8.79 -30.37
CA ALA A 476 -13.19 7.85 -30.12
C ALA A 476 -12.33 7.55 -31.36
N ARG A 477 -12.92 7.61 -32.57
CA ARG A 477 -12.16 7.50 -33.84
C ARG A 477 -11.04 8.55 -33.96
N ILE A 478 -11.18 9.72 -33.36
CA ILE A 478 -10.13 10.75 -33.38
C ILE A 478 -8.94 10.31 -32.55
N LEU A 479 -9.17 9.63 -31.42
CA LEU A 479 -8.12 9.07 -30.58
C LEU A 479 -7.21 8.12 -31.40
N SER A 480 -7.80 7.27 -32.26
CA SER A 480 -7.01 6.42 -33.16
C SER A 480 -6.14 7.21 -34.16
N HIS A 481 -6.60 8.37 -34.65
CA HIS A 481 -5.80 9.25 -35.52
C HIS A 481 -4.70 9.99 -34.75
N LEU A 482 -4.90 10.23 -33.45
CA LEU A 482 -3.89 10.83 -32.58
C LEU A 482 -2.81 9.82 -32.21
N TYR A 483 -3.20 8.60 -31.82
CA TYR A 483 -2.27 7.50 -31.57
C TYR A 483 -1.46 7.13 -32.82
N ALA A 484 -2.05 7.27 -34.02
CA ALA A 484 -1.35 7.10 -35.28
C ALA A 484 -0.11 8.01 -35.42
N LYS A 485 -0.07 9.16 -34.73
CA LYS A 485 1.07 10.08 -34.77
C LYS A 485 2.19 9.73 -33.78
N LEU A 486 1.94 8.87 -32.78
CA LEU A 486 2.94 8.48 -31.80
C LEU A 486 4.02 7.59 -32.42
N GLY A 487 5.28 7.83 -32.04
CA GLY A 487 6.42 7.07 -32.53
C GLY A 487 6.80 7.33 -34.00
N ARG A 488 6.20 8.33 -34.66
CA ARG A 488 6.56 8.72 -36.03
C ARG A 488 7.95 9.35 -36.05
N CYS A 489 8.86 8.79 -36.85
CA CYS A 489 10.17 9.36 -37.09
C CYS A 489 10.53 9.23 -38.57
N TRP A 490 10.67 10.38 -39.24
CA TRP A 490 11.00 10.45 -40.66
C TRP A 490 12.43 9.96 -40.95
N ASN A 491 13.37 10.24 -40.04
CA ASN A 491 14.76 9.79 -40.16
C ASN A 491 14.90 8.26 -40.07
N LEU A 492 13.93 7.61 -39.41
CA LEU A 492 13.88 6.18 -39.22
C LEU A 492 12.84 5.48 -40.13
N GLU A 493 12.26 6.15 -41.13
CA GLU A 493 11.23 5.55 -42.02
C GLU A 493 10.14 4.75 -41.26
N VAL A 494 9.84 5.12 -40.01
CA VAL A 494 8.82 4.47 -39.18
C VAL A 494 7.56 5.33 -39.25
N TYR A 495 6.51 4.75 -39.82
CA TYR A 495 5.29 5.46 -40.17
C TYR A 495 4.15 5.15 -39.21
N GLU A 496 3.06 5.90 -39.39
CA GLU A 496 1.89 5.98 -38.51
C GLU A 496 1.36 4.62 -38.05
N LEU A 497 0.87 4.54 -36.80
CA LEU A 497 0.06 3.40 -36.36
C LEU A 497 -1.20 3.35 -37.25
N LEU A 498 -1.33 2.32 -38.09
CA LEU A 498 -2.50 2.16 -38.92
C LEU A 498 -3.71 2.00 -38.01
N CYS A 499 -4.69 2.91 -38.12
CA CYS A 499 -5.92 2.89 -37.36
C CYS A 499 -6.50 1.46 -37.37
N ARG A 500 -6.35 0.72 -36.27
CA ARG A 500 -7.01 -0.57 -36.12
C ARG A 500 -8.50 -0.25 -36.16
N ASN A 501 -9.16 -0.59 -37.27
CA ASN A 501 -10.60 -0.44 -37.53
C ASN A 501 -11.52 -1.20 -36.53
N ASN A 502 -10.96 -1.65 -35.39
CA ASN A 502 -11.61 -2.48 -34.38
C ASN A 502 -11.74 -1.80 -33.00
N LEU A 503 -11.51 -0.49 -32.88
CA LEU A 503 -12.25 0.27 -31.87
C LEU A 503 -13.71 0.21 -32.32
N LYS A 504 -14.44 -0.76 -31.76
CA LYS A 504 -15.84 -1.00 -32.09
C LYS A 504 -16.58 0.34 -32.07
N LYS A 505 -17.45 0.52 -33.08
CA LYS A 505 -18.47 1.57 -33.13
C LYS A 505 -19.11 1.69 -31.75
N GLU A 506 -18.73 2.69 -30.98
CA GLU A 506 -19.53 3.33 -29.94
C GLU A 506 -18.72 4.52 -29.41
N ASN A 507 -19.40 5.65 -29.23
CA ASN A 507 -18.80 6.91 -28.84
C ASN A 507 -18.41 6.86 -27.35
N ILE A 508 -17.33 6.17 -27.00
CA ILE A 508 -16.82 6.08 -25.63
C ILE A 508 -15.41 6.68 -25.61
N VAL A 509 -15.28 7.84 -24.97
CA VAL A 509 -13.98 8.36 -24.55
C VAL A 509 -13.69 7.72 -23.20
N GLU A 510 -12.72 6.81 -23.17
CA GLU A 510 -12.16 6.26 -21.93
C GLU A 510 -11.04 7.18 -21.47
N THR A 511 -11.30 7.92 -20.39
CA THR A 511 -10.21 8.18 -19.42
C THR A 511 -10.23 7.00 -18.46
N ARG A 512 -9.09 6.51 -17.96
CA ARG A 512 -8.94 5.22 -17.24
C ARG A 512 -10.02 4.83 -16.20
N ASN A 513 -10.84 5.77 -15.70
CA ASN A 513 -11.99 5.51 -14.82
C ASN A 513 -13.32 6.18 -15.23
N VAL A 514 -13.38 6.94 -16.35
CA VAL A 514 -14.59 7.62 -16.82
C VAL A 514 -14.91 7.21 -18.25
N SER A 515 -16.03 6.51 -18.43
CA SER A 515 -16.67 6.22 -19.71
C SER A 515 -17.67 7.33 -20.04
N VAL A 516 -17.41 8.11 -21.09
CA VAL A 516 -18.37 9.11 -21.57
C VAL A 516 -19.21 8.51 -22.69
N THR A 517 -20.52 8.34 -22.48
CA THR A 517 -21.47 7.83 -23.48
C THR A 517 -22.29 8.98 -24.09
N PHE A 518 -22.31 9.08 -25.41
CA PHE A 518 -23.07 10.11 -26.13
C PHE A 518 -24.46 9.62 -26.56
N PHE A 519 -25.48 10.43 -26.31
CA PHE A 519 -26.80 10.28 -26.96
C PHE A 519 -26.94 11.26 -28.11
N SER A 520 -26.94 10.67 -29.31
CA SER A 520 -27.21 11.33 -30.58
C SER A 520 -28.65 11.13 -31.02
N CYS A 521 -29.11 11.93 -32.00
CA CYS A 521 -30.42 11.82 -32.63
C CYS A 521 -30.74 10.42 -33.21
N PHE A 522 -29.73 9.56 -33.42
CA PHE A 522 -29.90 8.16 -33.83
C PHE A 522 -30.52 7.24 -32.76
N PHE A 523 -30.63 7.69 -31.51
CA PHE A 523 -31.27 6.94 -30.42
C PHE A 523 -32.74 7.33 -30.19
N LEU A 524 -33.29 8.18 -31.07
CA LEU A 524 -34.71 8.51 -31.06
C LEU A 524 -35.49 7.45 -31.85
N VAL A 525 -36.77 7.25 -31.51
CA VAL A 525 -37.68 6.45 -32.33
C VAL A 525 -37.79 7.04 -33.74
N ASP A 526 -38.16 6.26 -34.76
CA ASP A 526 -38.16 6.67 -36.17
C ASP A 526 -38.92 7.99 -36.48
N ASP A 527 -39.83 8.42 -35.59
CA ASP A 527 -40.59 9.68 -35.69
C ASP A 527 -39.93 10.88 -34.97
N GLY A 528 -38.78 10.67 -34.33
CA GLY A 528 -38.01 11.67 -33.60
C GLY A 528 -38.68 12.19 -32.33
N SER A 529 -39.78 11.55 -31.87
CA SER A 529 -40.63 12.07 -30.80
C SER A 529 -40.16 11.72 -29.39
N ASP A 530 -39.46 10.59 -29.24
CA ASP A 530 -39.01 10.05 -27.96
C ASP A 530 -37.74 9.20 -28.12
N ILE A 531 -37.15 8.74 -27.01
CA ILE A 531 -35.94 7.90 -27.01
C ILE A 531 -36.31 6.43 -27.13
N ASP A 532 -35.49 5.65 -27.84
CA ASP A 532 -35.67 4.21 -27.99
C ASP A 532 -35.81 3.53 -26.60
N PRO A 533 -36.85 2.71 -26.37
CA PRO A 533 -37.07 2.03 -25.10
C PRO A 533 -35.90 1.15 -24.62
N ALA A 534 -35.12 0.56 -25.54
CA ALA A 534 -33.95 -0.25 -25.20
C ALA A 534 -32.79 0.59 -24.65
N VAL A 535 -32.65 1.82 -25.17
CA VAL A 535 -31.71 2.81 -24.65
C VAL A 535 -32.09 3.25 -23.25
N LEU A 536 -33.35 3.59 -23.02
CA LEU A 536 -33.85 3.99 -21.70
C LEU A 536 -33.66 2.88 -20.66
N ALA A 537 -33.91 1.62 -21.04
CA ALA A 537 -33.66 0.47 -20.18
C ALA A 537 -32.18 0.30 -19.82
N THR A 538 -31.27 0.63 -20.75
CA THR A 538 -29.82 0.55 -20.53
C THR A 538 -29.36 1.66 -19.57
N ILE A 539 -29.81 2.90 -19.73
CA ILE A 539 -29.47 4.01 -18.82
C ILE A 539 -29.95 3.70 -17.40
N ARG A 540 -31.19 3.23 -17.25
CA ARG A 540 -31.74 2.83 -15.93
C ARG A 540 -30.92 1.73 -15.28
N LYS A 541 -30.45 0.76 -16.06
CA LYS A 541 -29.59 -0.32 -15.56
C LYS A 541 -28.19 0.16 -15.15
N LEU A 542 -27.67 1.20 -15.79
CA LEU A 542 -26.41 1.84 -15.37
C LEU A 542 -26.60 2.62 -14.06
N ASP A 543 -27.80 3.16 -13.82
CA ASP A 543 -28.18 3.85 -12.57
C ASP A 543 -28.34 2.88 -11.38
N ASP A 544 -28.65 1.61 -11.63
CA ASP A 544 -28.73 0.55 -10.60
C ASP A 544 -27.38 0.24 -9.90
N GLY A 545 -26.29 0.86 -10.35
CA GLY A 545 -24.97 0.79 -9.71
C GLY A 545 -24.12 -0.42 -10.12
N TYR A 546 -24.66 -1.33 -10.94
CA TYR A 546 -23.95 -2.51 -11.45
C TYR A 546 -24.35 -2.84 -12.89
N PHE A 547 -23.37 -3.01 -13.77
CA PHE A 547 -23.59 -3.43 -15.15
C PHE A 547 -22.59 -4.51 -15.54
N GLY A 548 -23.08 -5.67 -16.00
CA GLY A 548 -22.22 -6.77 -16.44
C GLY A 548 -21.31 -7.37 -15.35
N GLY A 549 -21.59 -7.13 -14.06
CA GLY A 549 -20.75 -7.56 -12.94
C GLY A 549 -19.70 -6.53 -12.48
N ALA A 550 -19.58 -5.40 -13.18
CA ALA A 550 -18.76 -4.26 -12.76
C ALA A 550 -19.60 -3.22 -12.02
N ARG A 551 -19.00 -2.55 -11.03
CA ARG A 551 -19.65 -1.45 -10.30
C ARG A 551 -19.63 -0.20 -11.18
N VAL A 552 -20.79 0.41 -11.36
CA VAL A 552 -20.99 1.58 -12.23
C VAL A 552 -21.50 2.76 -11.40
N LYS A 553 -21.03 3.97 -11.70
CA LYS A 553 -21.56 5.21 -11.14
C LYS A 553 -21.94 6.17 -12.25
N LEU A 554 -23.24 6.37 -12.45
CA LEU A 554 -23.77 7.37 -13.38
C LEU A 554 -23.64 8.78 -12.75
N GLY A 555 -23.18 9.77 -13.52
CA GLY A 555 -23.02 11.15 -13.01
C GLY A 555 -22.69 12.17 -14.08
N LYS A 556 -22.60 13.45 -13.70
CA LYS A 556 -22.21 14.54 -14.60
C LYS A 556 -20.71 14.50 -14.86
N LEU A 557 -20.27 15.02 -16.01
CA LEU A 557 -18.85 15.07 -16.35
C LEU A 557 -18.07 15.84 -15.29
N SER A 558 -18.62 16.96 -14.82
CA SER A 558 -18.06 17.78 -13.74
C SER A 558 -17.78 17.01 -12.45
N ASP A 559 -18.60 16.00 -12.16
CA ASP A 559 -18.50 15.19 -10.94
C ASP A 559 -17.36 14.17 -11.04
N PHE A 560 -16.84 13.94 -12.24
CA PHE A 560 -15.78 12.97 -12.54
C PHE A 560 -14.47 13.61 -13.02
N LEU A 561 -14.43 14.93 -13.24
CA LEU A 561 -13.21 15.62 -13.71
C LEU A 561 -12.05 15.51 -12.71
N SER A 562 -12.34 15.55 -11.40
CA SER A 562 -11.35 15.41 -10.33
C SER A 562 -10.79 13.98 -10.23
N THR A 563 -11.48 12.98 -10.79
CA THR A 563 -11.09 11.57 -10.81
C THR A 563 -10.60 11.10 -12.18
N SER A 564 -10.71 11.94 -13.21
CA SER A 564 -10.20 11.69 -14.56
C SER A 564 -8.72 12.06 -14.66
N PHE A 565 -7.91 11.13 -15.17
CA PHE A 565 -6.44 11.25 -15.19
C PHE A 565 -5.89 12.19 -16.29
N TYR A 566 -6.70 12.55 -17.30
CA TYR A 566 -6.25 13.37 -18.42
C TYR A 566 -7.14 14.61 -18.59
N THR A 567 -6.60 15.78 -18.27
CA THR A 567 -7.19 17.08 -18.60
C THR A 567 -6.55 17.70 -19.86
N HIS A 568 -5.41 17.18 -20.32
CA HIS A 568 -4.63 17.61 -21.50
C HIS A 568 -3.89 16.43 -22.16
N LEU A 569 -3.84 16.40 -23.51
CA LEU A 569 -2.97 15.51 -24.30
C LEU A 569 -1.68 16.27 -24.65
N SER A 570 -0.73 16.28 -23.72
CA SER A 570 0.48 17.12 -23.77
C SER A 570 1.40 16.88 -24.96
N PHE A 571 1.34 15.73 -25.63
CA PHE A 571 2.16 15.47 -26.83
C PHE A 571 1.69 16.24 -28.09
N LEU A 572 0.54 16.93 -28.01
CA LEU A 572 0.01 17.76 -29.09
C LEU A 572 0.34 19.26 -28.93
N ASP A 573 1.01 19.67 -27.85
CA ASP A 573 1.32 21.09 -27.61
C ASP A 573 2.40 21.61 -28.59
N PRO A 574 2.08 22.66 -29.39
CA PRO A 574 3.04 23.29 -30.30
C PRO A 574 4.15 24.08 -29.58
N ASP A 575 3.93 24.48 -28.32
CA ASP A 575 4.75 25.49 -27.64
C ASP A 575 5.96 24.92 -26.86
N CYS A 576 6.19 23.60 -26.91
CA CYS A 576 7.35 22.99 -26.22
C CYS A 576 8.68 23.12 -26.97
N ASP A 577 8.72 23.73 -28.16
CA ASP A 577 9.92 23.78 -29.01
C ASP A 577 10.96 24.86 -28.62
N GLY A 578 10.74 25.62 -27.55
CA GLY A 578 11.51 26.86 -27.33
C GLY A 578 12.77 26.82 -26.45
N LYS A 579 13.08 25.78 -25.66
CA LYS A 579 14.04 25.96 -24.54
C LYS A 579 14.99 24.81 -24.15
N LEU A 580 15.25 23.82 -25.03
CA LEU A 580 16.16 22.73 -24.65
C LEU A 580 17.47 22.61 -25.41
N PHE A 581 17.72 23.40 -26.46
CA PHE A 581 19.03 23.45 -27.11
C PHE A 581 19.35 24.86 -27.62
N ASP A 582 20.04 25.65 -26.80
CA ASP A 582 20.81 26.79 -27.30
C ASP A 582 22.28 26.39 -27.23
N ASP A 583 22.78 25.80 -28.33
CA ASP A 583 24.20 25.83 -28.69
C ASP A 583 24.37 25.59 -30.20
N SER A 584 24.46 26.72 -30.91
CA SER A 584 25.19 26.97 -32.16
C SER A 584 25.09 26.00 -33.36
N ASN A 585 24.45 26.53 -34.41
CA ASN A 585 24.93 26.56 -35.80
C ASN A 585 24.88 25.25 -36.63
N ASP A 586 23.82 25.08 -37.42
CA ASP A 586 23.96 24.98 -38.88
C ASP A 586 22.60 25.14 -39.59
N GLY A 587 22.59 25.94 -40.65
CA GLY A 587 21.41 26.23 -41.45
C GLY A 587 21.12 25.13 -42.47
N CYS A 588 19.84 24.84 -42.67
CA CYS A 588 19.36 24.25 -43.92
C CYS A 588 17.88 24.61 -44.12
N ASP A 589 17.64 25.48 -45.10
CA ASP A 589 16.32 25.80 -45.65
C ASP A 589 15.70 24.58 -46.34
N SER A 590 14.41 24.32 -46.15
CA SER A 590 13.52 23.69 -47.15
C SER A 590 12.03 23.77 -46.74
N PRO A 591 11.10 23.68 -47.72
CA PRO A 591 10.08 24.70 -47.93
C PRO A 591 8.67 24.36 -47.41
N GLU A 592 7.87 25.42 -47.29
CA GLU A 592 6.44 25.45 -47.02
C GLU A 592 5.63 24.42 -47.83
N SER A 593 4.73 23.72 -47.14
CA SER A 593 3.48 23.22 -47.73
C SER A 593 2.33 23.59 -46.80
N GLY A 594 1.57 24.60 -47.22
CA GLY A 594 0.46 25.15 -46.48
C GLY A 594 -0.74 24.21 -46.41
N TYR A 595 -1.35 24.16 -45.23
CA TYR A 595 -2.76 23.89 -45.03
C TYR A 595 -3.21 24.89 -43.95
N GLU A 596 -3.96 25.90 -44.36
CA GLU A 596 -4.55 26.91 -43.50
C GLU A 596 -5.49 26.24 -42.48
N LEU A 597 -5.21 26.39 -41.19
CA LEU A 597 -6.22 26.26 -40.14
C LEU A 597 -6.47 27.68 -39.61
N GLU A 598 -7.71 28.12 -39.75
CA GLU A 598 -8.18 29.48 -39.47
C GLU A 598 -7.76 30.00 -38.09
N VAL A 599 -7.16 31.18 -38.09
CA VAL A 599 -6.82 31.99 -36.91
C VAL A 599 -8.08 32.64 -36.34
N TYR A 600 -8.36 32.45 -35.05
CA TYR A 600 -9.28 33.26 -34.24
C TYR A 600 -8.90 33.15 -32.73
N PRO A 601 -9.20 34.17 -31.89
CA PRO A 601 -8.22 35.17 -31.45
C PRO A 601 -7.74 35.02 -29.98
N ASP A 602 -6.54 35.55 -29.72
CA ASP A 602 -5.73 35.55 -28.48
C ASP A 602 -6.31 36.22 -27.21
N ASP A 603 -7.60 36.52 -27.15
CA ASP A 603 -8.16 37.39 -26.09
C ASP A 603 -8.83 36.67 -24.90
N LEU A 604 -8.35 35.49 -24.48
CA LEU A 604 -9.01 34.76 -23.37
C LEU A 604 -8.10 34.09 -22.31
N PHE A 605 -6.83 34.47 -22.20
CA PHE A 605 -5.93 33.93 -21.16
C PHE A 605 -5.81 34.74 -19.86
N ASP A 606 -6.59 35.82 -19.70
CA ASP A 606 -6.40 36.78 -18.58
C ASP A 606 -7.40 36.64 -17.41
N LYS A 607 -7.99 35.45 -17.19
CA LYS A 607 -8.95 35.21 -16.07
C LYS A 607 -8.58 34.09 -15.10
N ALA A 608 -7.28 33.85 -14.89
CA ALA A 608 -6.80 33.08 -13.74
C ALA A 608 -6.28 34.03 -12.64
N HIS A 609 -6.84 33.91 -11.43
CA HIS A 609 -6.47 34.55 -10.16
C HIS A 609 -6.91 36.02 -9.93
N LYS A 610 -8.18 36.23 -9.58
CA LYS A 610 -8.56 37.33 -8.68
C LYS A 610 -8.57 36.82 -7.23
N SER A 611 -7.66 37.32 -6.41
CA SER A 611 -7.66 37.12 -4.95
C SER A 611 -8.51 38.22 -4.31
N TYR A 612 -9.48 37.84 -3.47
CA TYR A 612 -10.41 38.78 -2.81
C TYR A 612 -9.98 39.07 -1.37
N LEU A 613 -9.40 38.07 -0.68
CA LEU A 613 -8.90 38.24 0.68
C LEU A 613 -7.57 39.03 0.71
N PRO A 614 -7.48 40.09 1.53
CA PRO A 614 -6.24 40.86 1.71
C PRO A 614 -5.10 39.99 2.29
N PRO A 615 -3.83 40.30 1.98
CA PRO A 615 -2.67 39.63 2.56
C PRO A 615 -2.57 39.92 4.07
N THR A 616 -2.04 38.97 4.84
CA THR A 616 -1.85 39.12 6.30
C THR A 616 -0.86 40.23 6.63
N SER A 617 -1.10 40.97 7.72
CA SER A 617 -0.23 42.07 8.16
C SER A 617 1.07 41.53 8.79
N LYS A 618 2.23 42.15 8.49
CA LYS A 618 3.56 41.68 8.92
C LYS A 618 4.06 42.26 10.26
N ASP A 619 3.21 42.94 11.02
CA ASP A 619 3.61 43.53 12.30
C ASP A 619 3.47 42.51 13.44
N ALA A 620 4.57 41.82 13.75
CA ALA A 620 4.66 40.72 14.73
C ALA A 620 4.42 41.11 16.22
N ASN A 621 3.93 42.32 16.50
CA ASN A 621 3.77 42.85 17.86
C ASN A 621 2.34 43.35 18.19
N GLN A 622 1.33 43.12 17.33
CA GLN A 622 -0.06 43.38 17.71
C GLN A 622 -0.67 42.20 18.50
N PRO A 623 -1.43 42.46 19.58
CA PRO A 623 -2.12 41.40 20.32
C PRO A 623 -3.16 40.72 19.43
N HIS A 624 -3.17 39.39 19.40
CA HIS A 624 -4.20 38.60 18.71
C HIS A 624 -5.59 39.01 19.21
N MET A 625 -6.52 39.32 18.30
CA MET A 625 -7.89 39.69 18.65
C MET A 625 -8.62 38.52 19.32
N PHE A 626 -8.32 37.29 18.89
CA PHE A 626 -8.68 36.06 19.56
C PHE A 626 -7.39 35.41 20.07
N SER A 627 -7.19 35.35 21.39
CA SER A 627 -6.17 34.46 21.96
C SER A 627 -6.43 33.02 21.46
N ALA A 628 -5.37 32.24 21.19
CA ALA A 628 -5.45 30.81 20.86
C ALA A 628 -6.19 29.95 21.92
N VAL A 629 -6.67 30.58 22.98
CA VAL A 629 -7.39 30.02 24.13
C VAL A 629 -8.93 30.10 23.98
N HIS A 630 -9.48 30.84 23.00
CA HIS A 630 -10.94 30.96 22.89
C HIS A 630 -11.59 29.74 22.25
N SER A 631 -12.19 28.87 23.06
CA SER A 631 -12.95 27.73 22.55
C SER A 631 -14.22 28.20 21.81
N MET A 632 -14.66 27.45 20.80
CA MET A 632 -15.90 27.68 20.03
C MET A 632 -17.16 27.95 20.90
N ARG A 633 -17.15 27.45 22.14
CA ARG A 633 -18.17 27.72 23.17
C ARG A 633 -18.25 29.20 23.57
N GLU A 634 -17.13 29.90 23.64
CA GLU A 634 -17.07 31.32 23.99
C GLU A 634 -17.65 32.18 22.87
N ILE A 635 -17.31 31.89 21.61
CA ILE A 635 -17.88 32.55 20.42
C ILE A 635 -19.40 32.36 20.39
N LEU A 636 -19.91 31.14 20.59
CA LEU A 636 -21.35 30.84 20.61
C LEU A 636 -22.08 31.45 21.82
N SER A 637 -21.45 31.49 23.00
CA SER A 637 -21.98 32.13 24.21
C SER A 637 -22.14 33.65 24.04
N ILE A 638 -21.14 34.29 23.41
CA ILE A 638 -21.17 35.72 23.08
C ILE A 638 -22.27 36.01 22.05
N MET A 639 -22.45 35.14 21.06
CA MET A 639 -23.54 35.28 20.07
C MET A 639 -24.93 35.11 20.66
N ALA A 640 -25.12 34.21 21.61
CA ALA A 640 -26.39 34.05 22.31
C ALA A 640 -26.76 35.32 23.11
N LYS A 641 -25.77 35.93 23.78
CA LYS A 641 -25.92 37.23 24.46
C LYS A 641 -26.20 38.38 23.49
N ALA A 642 -25.51 38.42 22.34
CA ALA A 642 -25.71 39.45 21.32
C ALA A 642 -27.09 39.36 20.62
N LYS A 643 -27.73 38.18 20.58
CA LYS A 643 -29.07 37.98 20.02
C LYS A 643 -30.21 38.13 21.05
N GLY A 644 -29.93 38.56 22.28
CA GLY A 644 -30.95 38.76 23.33
C GLY A 644 -31.64 37.48 23.82
N LEU A 645 -31.00 36.31 23.67
CA LEU A 645 -31.55 35.02 24.10
C LEU A 645 -31.01 34.65 25.48
N ASP A 646 -31.88 34.64 26.50
CA ASP A 646 -31.57 34.07 27.81
C ASP A 646 -31.43 32.54 27.69
N VAL A 647 -30.18 32.06 27.68
CA VAL A 647 -29.88 30.64 27.79
C VAL A 647 -29.91 30.27 29.28
N PRO A 648 -30.75 29.32 29.73
CA PRO A 648 -30.82 28.98 31.15
C PRO A 648 -29.46 28.53 31.69
N CYS A 649 -28.98 29.23 32.71
CA CYS A 649 -27.85 28.84 33.53
C CYS A 649 -28.16 27.51 34.25
N ILE A 650 -27.60 26.40 33.75
CA ILE A 650 -27.34 25.21 34.55
C ILE A 650 -25.81 25.02 34.54
N VAL A 651 -25.17 25.23 35.69
CA VAL A 651 -23.74 25.04 35.99
C VAL A 651 -23.70 23.91 37.06
N PRO A 652 -22.76 22.93 37.08
CA PRO A 652 -21.32 23.20 37.01
C PRO A 652 -20.43 22.28 36.13
N SER A 653 -19.29 22.87 35.75
CA SER A 653 -18.04 22.26 35.26
C SER A 653 -18.15 21.15 34.21
N THR A 654 -18.16 21.49 32.93
CA THR A 654 -17.77 20.54 31.87
C THR A 654 -16.97 21.25 30.80
N TYR A 655 -15.78 20.69 30.59
CA TYR A 655 -14.63 21.17 29.84
C TYR A 655 -14.82 21.02 28.32
N SER A 656 -13.95 21.68 27.53
CA SER A 656 -13.81 21.47 26.07
C SER A 656 -13.84 19.97 25.73
N PHE A 657 -14.46 19.55 24.63
CA PHE A 657 -14.75 18.11 24.32
C PHE A 657 -13.48 17.23 24.36
N ILE A 658 -12.33 17.84 24.05
CA ILE A 658 -10.95 17.34 24.13
C ILE A 658 -10.34 17.38 25.55
N LEU A 659 -10.61 18.42 26.35
CA LEU A 659 -10.19 18.45 27.75
C LEU A 659 -10.93 17.42 28.61
N LEU A 660 -12.17 17.07 28.23
CA LEU A 660 -12.94 15.98 28.83
C LEU A 660 -12.38 14.59 28.44
N LEU A 661 -11.71 14.48 27.28
CA LEU A 661 -11.03 13.26 26.81
C LEU A 661 -9.77 12.93 27.63
N VAL A 662 -9.10 13.94 28.21
CA VAL A 662 -7.86 13.80 28.99
C VAL A 662 -8.10 13.92 30.51
N GLY A 663 -9.04 14.78 30.94
CA GLY A 663 -9.34 15.05 32.34
C GLY A 663 -9.93 13.87 33.14
N PHE A 664 -10.41 12.82 32.46
CA PHE A 664 -10.85 11.60 33.12
C PHE A 664 -9.68 10.80 33.75
N PHE A 665 -8.43 11.09 33.37
CA PHE A 665 -7.23 10.36 33.82
C PHE A 665 -6.36 11.08 34.88
N PHE A 666 -6.65 12.32 35.26
CA PHE A 666 -5.95 13.02 36.36
C PHE A 666 -6.95 13.45 37.43
N LYS A 667 -7.08 12.64 38.49
CA LYS A 667 -7.78 13.03 39.71
C LYS A 667 -6.91 12.82 40.95
N ILE A 668 -5.70 13.38 40.95
CA ILE A 668 -4.94 13.68 42.18
C ILE A 668 -4.16 14.99 41.97
N SER A 669 -4.74 16.08 42.47
CA SER A 669 -4.09 17.10 43.31
C SER A 669 -5.02 18.31 43.39
N SER A 670 -5.57 18.49 44.58
CA SER A 670 -6.43 19.58 45.00
C SER A 670 -5.64 20.85 45.34
N VAL A 671 -6.37 21.98 45.33
CA VAL A 671 -6.11 23.26 46.02
C VAL A 671 -5.29 24.28 45.24
N PHE A 672 -5.88 25.48 45.12
CA PHE A 672 -5.41 26.82 44.70
C PHE A 672 -6.18 27.31 43.46
N ASP A 673 -6.69 28.52 43.34
CA ASP A 673 -7.22 29.57 44.22
C ASP A 673 -8.03 30.47 43.25
N ASP A 674 -9.23 30.93 43.61
CA ASP A 674 -10.02 31.83 42.77
C ASP A 674 -9.27 33.17 42.61
N GLN A 675 -8.84 33.51 41.39
CA GLN A 675 -8.69 34.92 40.98
C GLN A 675 -9.15 35.15 39.54
N ASP A 676 -10.16 36.01 39.44
CA ASP A 676 -10.77 36.59 38.26
C ASP A 676 -9.78 37.18 37.25
N SER A 677 -10.01 36.89 35.97
CA SER A 677 -9.80 37.84 34.86
C SER A 677 -10.71 37.44 33.69
N GLU A 678 -11.91 38.00 33.64
CA GLU A 678 -12.75 38.01 32.43
C GLU A 678 -12.02 38.82 31.33
N ALA A 679 -11.32 38.13 30.44
CA ALA A 679 -10.83 38.73 29.19
C ALA A 679 -12.01 38.91 28.23
N VAL A 680 -12.65 40.09 28.28
CA VAL A 680 -13.76 40.47 27.38
C VAL A 680 -13.20 40.72 25.97
N LEU A 681 -13.56 39.87 25.01
CA LEU A 681 -13.32 40.08 23.57
C LEU A 681 -13.99 41.39 23.11
N HIS A 682 -13.20 42.35 22.61
CA HIS A 682 -13.67 43.63 22.08
C HIS A 682 -14.21 43.48 20.64
N LEU A 683 -15.37 42.83 20.47
CA LEU A 683 -16.05 42.78 19.18
C LEU A 683 -16.67 44.16 18.84
N PRO A 684 -16.57 44.64 17.58
CA PRO A 684 -17.18 45.91 17.17
C PRO A 684 -18.70 45.89 17.36
N LYS A 685 -19.23 46.93 17.99
CA LYS A 685 -20.67 47.13 18.14
C LYS A 685 -21.12 48.41 17.43
N ASP A 686 -22.34 48.39 16.93
CA ASP A 686 -23.00 49.57 16.36
C ASP A 686 -23.62 50.45 17.46
N ASP A 687 -24.21 51.57 17.06
CA ASP A 687 -24.83 52.55 17.96
C ASP A 687 -26.05 51.99 18.74
N HIS A 688 -26.52 50.79 18.39
CA HIS A 688 -27.63 50.07 19.04
C HIS A 688 -27.15 48.98 20.01
N GLY A 689 -25.84 48.71 20.06
CA GLY A 689 -25.24 47.67 20.90
C GLY A 689 -25.22 46.28 20.25
N ASP A 690 -25.62 46.19 18.97
CA ASP A 690 -25.56 44.98 18.15
C ASP A 690 -24.20 44.87 17.45
N LEU A 691 -23.88 43.69 16.90
CA LEU A 691 -22.57 43.40 16.31
C LEU A 691 -22.40 44.06 14.94
N ASP A 692 -21.40 44.93 14.80
CA ASP A 692 -21.16 45.71 13.59
C ASP A 692 -20.45 44.86 12.52
N CYS A 693 -21.24 44.30 11.61
CA CYS A 693 -20.77 43.39 10.57
C CYS A 693 -19.92 44.10 9.51
N GLU A 694 -20.15 45.39 9.26
CA GLU A 694 -19.34 46.17 8.30
C GLU A 694 -17.94 46.39 8.87
N LYS A 695 -17.84 46.75 10.15
CA LYS A 695 -16.53 46.85 10.84
C LYS A 695 -15.80 45.50 10.91
N LEU A 696 -16.50 44.38 11.09
CA LEU A 696 -15.87 43.05 11.04
C LEU A 696 -15.28 42.72 9.66
N VAL A 697 -15.97 43.11 8.58
CA VAL A 697 -15.44 42.94 7.21
C VAL A 697 -14.23 43.85 6.98
N GLU A 698 -14.22 45.07 7.53
CA GLU A 698 -13.03 45.93 7.49
C GLU A 698 -11.84 45.32 8.23
N GLN A 699 -12.09 44.67 9.37
CA GLN A 699 -11.05 44.01 10.17
C GLN A 699 -10.34 42.85 9.46
N LEU A 700 -10.97 42.22 8.44
CA LEU A 700 -10.29 41.22 7.60
C LEU A 700 -9.01 41.76 6.93
N LYS A 701 -8.92 43.08 6.74
CA LYS A 701 -7.76 43.78 6.15
C LYS A 701 -6.57 43.93 7.11
N GLU A 702 -6.80 43.80 8.41
CA GLU A 702 -5.80 44.04 9.45
C GLU A 702 -5.36 42.75 10.16
N CYS A 703 -5.93 41.60 9.80
CA CYS A 703 -5.62 40.30 10.42
C CYS A 703 -4.15 39.90 10.29
N PRO A 704 -3.49 39.53 11.41
CA PRO A 704 -2.10 39.07 11.39
C PRO A 704 -1.97 37.60 10.93
N THR A 705 -3.00 36.76 11.09
CA THR A 705 -2.96 35.34 10.71
C THR A 705 -4.17 34.89 9.88
N LEU A 706 -4.03 33.76 9.18
CA LEU A 706 -5.15 33.11 8.48
C LEU A 706 -6.21 32.57 9.46
N HIS A 707 -5.82 32.25 10.70
CA HIS A 707 -6.74 31.83 11.75
C HIS A 707 -7.67 32.99 12.16
N ASP A 708 -7.15 34.19 12.33
CA ASP A 708 -7.96 35.39 12.63
C ASP A 708 -8.98 35.67 11.51
N GLN A 709 -8.58 35.49 10.24
CA GLN A 709 -9.49 35.61 9.10
C GLN A 709 -10.59 34.53 9.14
N ALA A 710 -10.25 33.29 9.51
CA ALA A 710 -11.22 32.20 9.62
C ALA A 710 -12.24 32.45 10.73
N ASP A 711 -11.82 32.97 11.89
CA ASP A 711 -12.71 33.26 13.01
C ASP A 711 -13.67 34.41 12.71
N ILE A 712 -13.21 35.48 12.07
CA ILE A 712 -14.08 36.56 11.60
C ILE A 712 -15.09 36.04 10.58
N LEU A 713 -14.64 35.24 9.60
CA LEU A 713 -15.54 34.65 8.61
C LEU A 713 -16.53 33.66 9.23
N TYR A 714 -16.14 32.92 10.26
CA TYR A 714 -17.04 32.04 11.00
C TYR A 714 -18.12 32.84 11.74
N VAL A 715 -17.74 33.94 12.41
CA VAL A 715 -18.68 34.86 13.06
C VAL A 715 -19.68 35.42 12.03
N LEU A 716 -19.19 35.91 10.89
CA LEU A 716 -20.03 36.42 9.82
C LEU A 716 -20.94 35.32 9.23
N TYR A 717 -20.43 34.10 9.07
CA TYR A 717 -21.19 32.94 8.59
C TYR A 717 -22.39 32.61 9.50
N ILE A 718 -22.20 32.63 10.82
CA ILE A 718 -23.28 32.34 11.78
C ILE A 718 -24.32 33.48 11.85
N ILE A 719 -23.91 34.74 11.64
CA ILE A 719 -24.81 35.90 11.73
C ILE A 719 -25.58 36.12 10.43
N LYS A 720 -24.88 36.15 9.29
CA LYS A 720 -25.42 36.57 8.00
C LYS A 720 -25.67 35.42 7.02
N GLY A 721 -25.08 34.26 7.26
CA GLY A 721 -25.18 33.09 6.38
C GLY A 721 -24.15 33.08 5.24
N PRO A 722 -23.93 31.93 4.57
CA PRO A 722 -22.87 31.74 3.57
C PRO A 722 -22.97 32.66 2.34
N ASP A 723 -24.20 33.01 1.94
CA ASP A 723 -24.48 33.72 0.69
C ASP A 723 -24.49 35.25 0.88
N TRP A 724 -24.18 35.74 2.08
CA TRP A 724 -24.13 37.18 2.33
C TRP A 724 -22.94 37.81 1.59
N ASP A 725 -23.24 38.82 0.79
CA ASP A 725 -22.25 39.63 0.07
C ASP A 725 -21.54 40.55 1.05
N THR A 726 -20.21 40.44 1.09
CA THR A 726 -19.37 41.20 2.01
C THR A 726 -19.01 42.58 1.47
N GLU A 727 -19.21 42.81 0.17
CA GLU A 727 -18.79 44.04 -0.53
C GLU A 727 -17.30 44.40 -0.28
N LEU A 728 -16.48 43.39 0.06
CA LEU A 728 -15.09 43.58 0.44
C LEU A 728 -14.31 44.25 -0.71
N ASN A 729 -13.66 45.38 -0.40
CA ASN A 729 -12.97 46.25 -1.36
C ASN A 729 -13.90 46.90 -2.42
N GLY A 730 -15.18 47.08 -2.12
CA GLY A 730 -16.16 47.70 -3.03
C GLY A 730 -16.54 46.81 -4.22
N GLN A 731 -16.30 45.50 -4.11
CA GLN A 731 -16.65 44.52 -5.14
C GLN A 731 -17.93 43.80 -4.76
N TYR A 732 -18.95 43.89 -5.63
CA TYR A 732 -20.20 43.16 -5.49
C TYR A 732 -20.04 41.69 -5.90
N GLY A 733 -20.70 40.78 -5.19
CA GLY A 733 -20.72 39.33 -5.44
C GLY A 733 -19.68 38.52 -4.66
N VAL A 734 -19.00 39.11 -3.67
CA VAL A 734 -17.98 38.43 -2.86
C VAL A 734 -18.64 37.89 -1.59
N THR A 735 -19.17 36.66 -1.67
CA THR A 735 -19.87 36.04 -0.54
C THR A 735 -18.92 35.47 0.51
N ILE A 736 -19.40 35.29 1.74
CA ILE A 736 -18.66 34.60 2.81
C ILE A 736 -18.21 33.20 2.35
N HIS A 737 -19.04 32.48 1.61
CA HIS A 737 -18.69 31.19 1.01
C HIS A 737 -17.50 31.29 0.03
N CYS A 738 -17.42 32.36 -0.77
CA CYS A 738 -16.28 32.59 -1.66
C CYS A 738 -14.99 32.85 -0.86
N LEU A 739 -15.06 33.70 0.18
CA LEU A 739 -13.92 34.01 1.05
C LEU A 739 -13.42 32.78 1.82
N LEU A 740 -14.32 31.93 2.35
CA LEU A 740 -13.94 30.68 3.02
C LEU A 740 -13.29 29.67 2.07
N ASN A 741 -13.70 29.58 0.80
CA ASN A 741 -13.04 28.71 -0.19
C ASN A 741 -11.67 29.25 -0.63
N GLU A 742 -11.51 30.57 -0.73
CA GLU A 742 -10.21 31.19 -0.95
C GLU A 742 -9.28 30.90 0.26
N LEU A 743 -9.78 31.07 1.49
CA LEU A 743 -9.02 30.80 2.70
C LEU A 743 -8.64 29.32 2.85
N TYR A 744 -9.55 28.40 2.50
CA TYR A 744 -9.28 26.97 2.42
C TYR A 744 -8.11 26.66 1.48
N SER A 745 -8.08 27.31 0.31
CA SER A 745 -7.01 27.13 -0.69
C SER A 745 -5.67 27.68 -0.18
N LYS A 746 -5.68 28.85 0.48
CA LYS A 746 -4.48 29.44 1.11
C LYS A 746 -3.95 28.58 2.25
N ALA A 747 -4.82 28.06 3.12
CA ALA A 747 -4.45 27.14 4.20
C ALA A 747 -3.83 25.84 3.66
N GLY A 748 -4.35 25.33 2.52
CA GLY A 748 -3.77 24.21 1.77
C GLY A 748 -2.35 24.47 1.27
N GLN A 749 -2.11 25.65 0.68
CA GLN A 749 -0.78 26.05 0.20
C GLN A 749 0.23 26.19 1.35
N ASN A 750 -0.22 26.65 2.52
CA ASN A 750 0.59 26.78 3.74
C ASN A 750 0.73 25.48 4.55
N GLN A 751 0.05 24.40 4.15
CA GLN A 751 0.00 23.14 4.88
C GLN A 751 -0.52 23.26 6.33
N GLU A 752 -1.45 24.19 6.58
CA GLU A 752 -2.07 24.41 7.90
C GLU A 752 -3.25 23.45 8.11
N TRP A 753 -2.96 22.19 8.46
CA TRP A 753 -3.96 21.10 8.51
C TRP A 753 -5.09 21.32 9.51
N GLY A 754 -4.82 21.91 10.68
CA GLY A 754 -5.86 22.25 11.66
C GLY A 754 -6.85 23.26 11.10
N LEU A 755 -6.35 24.28 10.41
CA LEU A 755 -7.15 25.30 9.75
C LEU A 755 -7.97 24.73 8.59
N ILE A 756 -7.38 23.82 7.79
CA ILE A 756 -8.09 23.11 6.71
C ILE A 756 -9.29 22.32 7.27
N ARG A 757 -9.11 21.59 8.38
CA ARG A 757 -10.18 20.83 9.04
C ARG A 757 -11.26 21.76 9.60
N TYR A 758 -10.85 22.87 10.20
CA TYR A 758 -11.78 23.88 10.72
C TYR A 758 -12.64 24.50 9.62
N ILE A 759 -12.02 25.01 8.55
CA ILE A 759 -12.75 25.62 7.42
C ILE A 759 -13.64 24.59 6.71
N SER A 760 -13.18 23.34 6.57
CA SER A 760 -13.98 22.24 6.03
C SER A 760 -15.22 21.96 6.90
N GLY A 761 -15.07 22.06 8.22
CA GLY A 761 -16.16 21.98 9.17
C GLY A 761 -17.21 23.07 8.96
N ILE A 762 -16.76 24.32 8.77
CA ILE A 762 -17.65 25.49 8.55
C ILE A 762 -18.45 25.31 7.27
N LEU A 763 -17.75 24.95 6.18
CA LEU A 763 -18.33 24.71 4.86
C LEU A 763 -19.13 23.39 4.77
N LYS A 764 -19.18 22.60 5.86
CA LYS A 764 -19.78 21.27 5.90
C LYS A 764 -19.33 20.37 4.73
N LYS A 765 -18.03 20.43 4.39
CA LYS A 765 -17.46 19.60 3.32
C LYS A 765 -17.58 18.12 3.69
N ARG A 766 -18.01 17.30 2.73
CA ARG A 766 -18.15 15.86 2.85
C ARG A 766 -17.06 15.17 2.04
N VAL A 767 -16.45 14.13 2.60
CA VAL A 767 -15.56 13.24 1.84
C VAL A 767 -16.40 12.37 0.90
N GLU A 768 -16.11 12.41 -0.40
CA GLU A 768 -16.95 11.76 -1.43
C GLU A 768 -17.11 10.24 -1.22
N VAL A 769 -16.05 9.58 -0.80
CA VAL A 769 -16.00 8.12 -0.56
C VAL A 769 -16.45 7.71 0.85
N LEU A 770 -16.99 8.61 1.67
CA LEU A 770 -17.32 8.33 3.07
C LEU A 770 -18.37 7.23 3.25
N ALA A 771 -19.44 7.27 2.46
CA ALA A 771 -20.51 6.26 2.52
C ALA A 771 -20.00 4.89 2.05
N GLU A 772 -19.10 4.88 1.07
CA GLU A 772 -18.44 3.67 0.57
C GLU A 772 -17.51 3.09 1.64
N ALA A 773 -16.67 3.92 2.26
CA ALA A 773 -15.80 3.53 3.36
C ALA A 773 -16.59 2.94 4.54
N CYS A 774 -17.74 3.53 4.88
CA CYS A 774 -18.65 3.01 5.89
C CYS A 774 -19.23 1.64 5.48
N THR A 775 -19.63 1.50 4.22
CA THR A 775 -20.15 0.24 3.66
C THR A 775 -19.09 -0.85 3.65
N ASP A 776 -17.85 -0.54 3.28
CA ASP A 776 -16.72 -1.47 3.28
C ASP A 776 -16.51 -2.07 4.68
N LEU A 777 -16.43 -1.20 5.69
CA LEU A 777 -16.26 -1.63 7.09
C LEU A 777 -17.40 -2.53 7.55
N LEU A 778 -18.65 -2.16 7.25
CA LEU A 778 -19.83 -2.96 7.61
C LEU A 778 -19.87 -4.31 6.87
N SER A 779 -19.46 -4.34 5.59
CA SER A 779 -19.40 -5.56 4.76
C SER A 779 -18.35 -6.55 5.28
N HIS A 780 -17.25 -6.05 5.85
CA HIS A 780 -16.25 -6.84 6.58
C HIS A 780 -16.70 -7.23 8.01
N HIS A 781 -18.01 -7.16 8.28
CA HIS A 781 -18.62 -7.46 9.56
C HIS A 781 -18.08 -6.60 10.72
N LYS A 782 -17.71 -5.35 10.44
CA LYS A 782 -17.27 -4.37 11.46
C LYS A 782 -18.39 -3.36 11.71
N GLN A 783 -19.02 -3.41 12.87
CA GLN A 783 -19.95 -2.37 13.32
C GLN A 783 -19.19 -1.08 13.60
N LEU A 784 -19.79 0.07 13.33
CA LEU A 784 -19.16 1.36 13.55
C LEU A 784 -19.93 2.16 14.59
N THR A 785 -19.22 2.91 15.43
CA THR A 785 -19.83 3.94 16.27
C THR A 785 -19.08 5.26 16.13
N VAL A 786 -19.82 6.37 16.06
CA VAL A 786 -19.27 7.73 16.01
C VAL A 786 -19.72 8.51 17.25
N GLY A 787 -18.89 9.46 17.69
CA GLY A 787 -19.05 10.11 19.00
C GLY A 787 -18.43 9.31 20.15
N LEU A 788 -18.52 9.85 21.38
CA LEU A 788 -17.96 9.26 22.59
C LEU A 788 -19.04 8.60 23.47
N PRO A 789 -18.76 7.45 24.10
CA PRO A 789 -19.68 6.80 25.03
C PRO A 789 -19.92 7.63 26.31
N PRO A 790 -21.05 7.43 27.01
CA PRO A 790 -22.16 6.53 26.69
C PRO A 790 -23.21 7.17 25.73
N GLU A 791 -24.15 6.36 25.25
CA GLU A 791 -25.35 6.86 24.54
C GLU A 791 -26.08 7.93 25.39
N PRO A 792 -26.62 9.01 24.80
CA PRO A 792 -26.96 9.21 23.38
C PRO A 792 -25.89 9.92 22.54
N ARG A 793 -24.70 10.21 23.11
CA ARG A 793 -23.59 10.89 22.41
C ARG A 793 -22.91 10.00 21.39
N GLU A 794 -22.72 8.73 21.74
CA GLU A 794 -22.29 7.72 20.79
C GLU A 794 -23.48 7.28 19.93
N LYS A 795 -23.27 7.23 18.62
CA LYS A 795 -24.24 6.76 17.62
C LYS A 795 -23.72 5.51 16.95
N THR A 796 -24.49 4.42 17.00
CA THR A 796 -24.14 3.16 16.33
C THR A 796 -24.66 3.15 14.90
N ILE A 797 -23.79 2.83 13.95
CA ILE A 797 -24.11 2.60 12.55
C ILE A 797 -24.10 1.10 12.32
N THR A 798 -25.28 0.52 12.14
CA THR A 798 -25.48 -0.93 11.98
C THR A 798 -25.71 -1.36 10.54
N ALA A 799 -26.02 -0.43 9.65
CA ALA A 799 -26.27 -0.65 8.24
C ALA A 799 -25.72 0.53 7.42
N PRO A 800 -25.40 0.33 6.13
CA PRO A 800 -25.00 1.41 5.24
C PRO A 800 -26.06 2.52 5.22
N LEU A 801 -25.61 3.76 5.38
CA LEU A 801 -26.47 4.94 5.37
C LEU A 801 -26.21 5.78 4.11
N PRO A 802 -27.23 6.46 3.55
CA PRO A 802 -27.04 7.43 2.48
C PRO A 802 -26.01 8.50 2.87
N PRO A 803 -25.22 9.03 1.91
CA PRO A 803 -24.16 10.00 2.19
C PRO A 803 -24.60 11.25 2.99
N GLU A 804 -25.83 11.73 2.77
CA GLU A 804 -26.39 12.88 3.49
C GLU A 804 -26.75 12.55 4.94
N GLU A 805 -27.39 11.40 5.16
CA GLU A 805 -27.76 10.91 6.49
C GLU A 805 -26.51 10.58 7.33
N LEU A 806 -25.51 9.95 6.71
CA LEU A 806 -24.24 9.63 7.37
C LEU A 806 -23.49 10.89 7.80
N SER A 807 -23.40 11.89 6.91
CA SER A 807 -22.77 13.18 7.23
C SER A 807 -23.52 13.86 8.38
N LYS A 808 -24.85 13.95 8.29
CA LYS A 808 -25.68 14.54 9.35
C LYS A 808 -25.47 13.85 10.70
N LEU A 809 -25.44 12.52 10.72
CA LEU A 809 -25.21 11.72 11.92
C LEU A 809 -23.83 11.98 12.54
N ILE A 810 -22.78 12.10 11.73
CA ILE A 810 -21.42 12.43 12.20
C ILE A 810 -21.36 13.82 12.82
N TYR A 811 -21.96 14.82 12.17
CA TYR A 811 -22.02 16.19 12.72
C TYR A 811 -22.85 16.24 14.01
N GLU A 812 -23.97 15.53 14.09
CA GLU A 812 -24.77 15.41 15.32
C GLU A 812 -24.00 14.74 16.46
N ALA A 813 -23.24 13.67 16.16
CA ALA A 813 -22.44 12.95 17.15
C ALA A 813 -21.21 13.74 17.63
N SER A 814 -20.67 14.63 16.79
CA SER A 814 -19.51 15.49 17.10
C SER A 814 -19.88 16.73 17.94
N GLY A 815 -21.18 16.99 18.13
CA GLY A 815 -21.66 18.07 18.99
C GLY A 815 -21.36 19.45 18.44
N GLN A 816 -20.75 20.31 19.26
CA GLN A 816 -20.43 21.69 18.87
C GLN A 816 -19.10 21.81 18.11
N ASP A 817 -18.26 20.77 18.11
CA ASP A 817 -16.94 20.82 17.48
C ASP A 817 -17.02 20.31 16.03
N ILE A 818 -17.10 21.24 15.08
CA ILE A 818 -17.20 20.95 13.65
C ILE A 818 -15.93 20.33 13.07
N SER A 819 -14.77 20.55 13.70
CA SER A 819 -13.49 20.05 13.23
C SER A 819 -13.32 18.57 13.55
N ILE A 820 -13.87 18.11 14.69
CA ILE A 820 -13.97 16.68 15.04
C ILE A 820 -14.86 15.91 14.06
N ALA A 821 -15.89 16.53 13.50
CA ALA A 821 -16.72 15.90 12.47
C ALA A 821 -15.89 15.58 11.21
N VAL A 822 -15.00 16.49 10.80
CA VAL A 822 -14.09 16.27 9.66
C VAL A 822 -13.05 15.20 9.99
N LEU A 823 -12.45 15.24 11.19
CA LEU A 823 -11.51 14.21 11.64
C LEU A 823 -12.17 12.82 11.69
N THR A 824 -13.41 12.73 12.16
CA THR A 824 -14.18 11.48 12.19
C THR A 824 -14.36 10.91 10.78
N GLN A 825 -14.65 11.75 9.79
CA GLN A 825 -14.73 11.33 8.38
C GLN A 825 -13.38 10.78 7.88
N GLU A 826 -12.27 11.47 8.16
CA GLU A 826 -10.91 11.01 7.79
C GLU A 826 -10.58 9.64 8.39
N ILE A 827 -10.82 9.46 9.71
CA ILE A 827 -10.52 8.21 10.41
C ILE A 827 -11.36 7.05 9.86
N VAL A 828 -12.64 7.26 9.52
CA VAL A 828 -13.48 6.23 8.89
C VAL A 828 -12.90 5.80 7.55
N VAL A 829 -12.45 6.74 6.72
CA VAL A 829 -11.82 6.44 5.43
C VAL A 829 -10.51 5.67 5.62
N TYR A 830 -9.65 6.08 6.55
CA TYR A 830 -8.40 5.37 6.81
C TYR A 830 -8.63 3.96 7.36
N LEU A 831 -9.62 3.76 8.24
CA LEU A 831 -10.01 2.44 8.72
C LEU A 831 -10.51 1.55 7.59
N ALA A 832 -11.32 2.07 6.67
CA ALA A 832 -11.79 1.34 5.49
C ALA A 832 -10.62 0.98 4.56
N MET A 833 -9.63 1.86 4.40
CA MET A 833 -8.40 1.53 3.68
C MET A 833 -7.62 0.39 4.36
N TYR A 834 -7.51 0.40 5.68
CA TYR A 834 -6.80 -0.64 6.43
C TYR A 834 -7.55 -1.97 6.47
N VAL A 835 -8.88 -1.97 6.60
CA VAL A 835 -9.65 -3.23 6.65
C VAL A 835 -9.52 -4.00 5.33
N ARG A 836 -9.41 -3.28 4.21
CA ARG A 836 -9.20 -3.85 2.87
C ARG A 836 -7.77 -4.31 2.64
N SER A 837 -6.78 -3.48 2.99
CA SER A 837 -5.36 -3.74 2.71
C SER A 837 -4.69 -4.67 3.72
N GLN A 838 -5.09 -4.63 5.00
CA GLN A 838 -4.53 -5.43 6.09
C GLN A 838 -5.64 -5.93 7.05
N PRO A 839 -6.52 -6.86 6.59
CA PRO A 839 -7.64 -7.36 7.41
C PRO A 839 -7.22 -7.94 8.76
N SER A 840 -5.99 -8.47 8.84
CA SER A 840 -5.41 -9.04 10.07
C SER A 840 -5.26 -8.02 11.21
N LEU A 841 -5.18 -6.72 10.91
CA LEU A 841 -5.18 -5.66 11.94
C LEU A 841 -6.49 -5.64 12.74
N PHE A 842 -7.57 -6.15 12.15
CA PHE A 842 -8.93 -6.15 12.70
C PHE A 842 -9.38 -7.56 13.13
N ALA A 843 -8.44 -8.50 13.26
CA ALA A 843 -8.74 -9.85 13.72
C ALA A 843 -9.42 -9.79 15.10
N GLU A 844 -10.57 -10.48 15.23
CA GLU A 844 -11.38 -10.53 16.45
C GLU A 844 -11.88 -9.16 16.97
N MET A 845 -11.84 -8.11 16.15
CA MET A 845 -12.48 -6.81 16.44
C MET A 845 -13.80 -6.72 15.68
N LEU A 846 -14.96 -6.70 16.35
CA LEU A 846 -16.26 -6.66 15.66
C LEU A 846 -16.87 -5.26 15.60
N ARG A 847 -16.47 -4.37 16.51
CA ARG A 847 -16.96 -2.98 16.56
C ARG A 847 -15.80 -1.99 16.62
N LEU A 848 -15.81 -0.98 15.76
CA LEU A 848 -14.84 0.11 15.73
C LEU A 848 -15.50 1.36 16.30
N ARG A 849 -15.03 1.79 17.47
CA ARG A 849 -15.55 2.97 18.17
C ARG A 849 -14.69 4.18 17.85
N ILE A 850 -15.09 4.93 16.81
CA ILE A 850 -14.25 5.97 16.19
C ILE A 850 -13.85 7.04 17.22
N GLY A 851 -14.78 7.45 18.09
CA GLY A 851 -14.48 8.43 19.15
C GLY A 851 -13.41 7.94 20.14
N LEU A 852 -13.45 6.67 20.55
CA LEU A 852 -12.43 6.10 21.45
C LEU A 852 -11.08 5.94 20.74
N ILE A 853 -11.07 5.65 19.44
CA ILE A 853 -9.83 5.62 18.64
C ILE A 853 -9.19 7.01 18.62
N ILE A 854 -9.97 8.07 18.36
CA ILE A 854 -9.48 9.46 18.40
C ILE A 854 -8.95 9.81 19.81
N GLN A 855 -9.63 9.36 20.87
CA GLN A 855 -9.16 9.56 22.26
C GLN A 855 -7.79 8.93 22.50
N VAL A 856 -7.61 7.70 22.05
CA VAL A 856 -6.35 6.98 22.15
C VAL A 856 -5.25 7.68 21.38
N MET A 857 -5.55 8.19 20.18
CA MET A 857 -4.60 8.99 19.38
C MET A 857 -4.13 10.24 20.13
N ALA A 858 -5.05 11.02 20.69
CA ALA A 858 -4.70 12.22 21.46
C ALA A 858 -3.89 11.89 22.72
N THR A 859 -4.29 10.85 23.45
CA THR A 859 -3.60 10.41 24.68
C THR A 859 -2.17 9.94 24.38
N GLU A 860 -1.96 9.32 23.22
CA GLU A 860 -0.64 8.86 22.82
C GLU A 860 0.30 10.02 22.43
N LEU A 861 -0.24 11.07 21.80
CA LEU A 861 0.51 12.29 21.55
C LEU A 861 0.85 13.01 22.86
N LEU A 862 -0.10 13.11 23.80
CA LEU A 862 0.12 13.69 25.13
C LEU A 862 1.32 13.05 25.82
N ARG A 863 1.32 11.72 25.88
CA ARG A 863 2.37 10.94 26.54
C ARG A 863 3.70 11.07 25.81
N SER A 864 3.70 10.98 24.48
CA SER A 864 4.94 10.94 23.70
C SER A 864 5.61 12.31 23.60
N LEU A 865 4.83 13.39 23.57
CA LEU A 865 5.31 14.77 23.51
C LEU A 865 5.50 15.40 24.90
N ASN A 866 5.09 14.72 25.97
CA ASN A 866 5.08 15.20 27.35
C ASN A 866 4.42 16.60 27.47
N CYS A 867 3.24 16.75 26.85
CA CYS A 867 2.52 18.02 26.76
C CYS A 867 1.20 18.02 27.53
N SER A 868 0.55 19.18 27.63
CA SER A 868 -0.79 19.28 28.19
C SER A 868 -1.84 18.60 27.29
N GLY A 869 -3.01 18.28 27.83
CA GLY A 869 -4.10 17.70 27.03
C GLY A 869 -4.59 18.61 25.91
N GLU A 870 -4.52 19.93 26.12
CA GLU A 870 -4.86 20.93 25.11
C GLU A 870 -3.84 20.90 23.96
N GLU A 871 -2.55 20.95 24.28
CA GLU A 871 -1.47 20.87 23.30
C GLU A 871 -1.49 19.55 22.51
N ALA A 872 -1.80 18.43 23.16
CA ALA A 872 -1.86 17.12 22.52
C ALA A 872 -2.96 17.04 21.45
N SER A 873 -4.08 17.69 21.71
CA SER A 873 -5.19 17.68 20.77
C SER A 873 -5.06 18.73 19.68
N GLU A 874 -4.49 19.89 19.97
CA GLU A 874 -4.05 20.83 18.94
C GLU A 874 -3.05 20.15 18.00
N SER A 875 -2.08 19.42 18.57
CA SER A 875 -1.12 18.60 17.82
C SER A 875 -1.82 17.57 16.94
N LEU A 876 -2.83 16.85 17.45
CA LEU A 876 -3.62 15.90 16.67
C LEU A 876 -4.33 16.58 15.50
N MET A 877 -4.97 17.72 15.76
CA MET A 877 -5.70 18.49 14.74
C MET A 877 -4.78 19.08 13.66
N ASN A 878 -3.49 19.26 13.97
CA ASN A 878 -2.49 19.77 13.04
C ASN A 878 -1.68 18.68 12.32
N LEU A 879 -1.91 17.39 12.58
CA LEU A 879 -1.25 16.32 11.84
C LEU A 879 -1.66 16.31 10.36
N SER A 880 -0.68 16.07 9.49
CA SER A 880 -0.94 15.85 8.07
C SER A 880 -1.77 14.58 7.85
N PRO A 881 -2.47 14.41 6.70
CA PRO A 881 -3.17 13.18 6.37
C PRO A 881 -2.28 11.93 6.46
N PHE A 882 -1.00 12.05 6.08
CA PHE A 882 -0.02 10.98 6.16
C PHE A 882 0.31 10.62 7.61
N ASP A 883 0.61 11.61 8.46
CA ASP A 883 0.96 11.36 9.86
C ASP A 883 -0.23 10.85 10.67
N MET A 884 -1.43 11.37 10.39
CA MET A 884 -2.70 10.88 10.97
C MET A 884 -2.90 9.40 10.65
N LYS A 885 -2.72 9.03 9.38
CA LYS A 885 -2.84 7.66 8.90
C LYS A 885 -1.79 6.73 9.51
N ASN A 886 -0.55 7.19 9.70
CA ASN A 886 0.52 6.42 10.34
C ASN A 886 0.29 6.23 11.85
N LEU A 887 -0.12 7.29 12.56
CA LEU A 887 -0.48 7.20 13.98
C LEU A 887 -1.57 6.15 14.20
N LEU A 888 -2.60 6.16 13.34
CA LEU A 888 -3.67 5.17 13.36
C LEU A 888 -3.16 3.74 13.11
N HIS A 889 -2.27 3.55 12.12
CA HIS A 889 -1.67 2.22 11.85
C HIS A 889 -0.90 1.69 13.06
N HIS A 890 -0.11 2.54 13.71
CA HIS A 890 0.66 2.12 14.87
C HIS A 890 -0.22 1.74 16.07
N ILE A 891 -1.33 2.46 16.28
CA ILE A 891 -2.34 2.13 17.29
C ILE A 891 -3.02 0.79 16.97
N LEU A 892 -3.41 0.57 15.72
CA LEU A 892 -4.07 -0.67 15.30
C LEU A 892 -3.11 -1.86 15.27
N SER A 893 -1.85 -1.69 14.87
CA SER A 893 -0.85 -2.76 14.88
C SER A 893 -0.39 -3.12 16.30
N GLY A 894 -0.50 -2.17 17.24
CA GLY A 894 -0.08 -2.35 18.62
C GLY A 894 1.43 -2.51 18.80
N LYS A 895 2.23 -2.15 17.79
CA LYS A 895 3.69 -2.07 17.88
C LYS A 895 4.12 -0.85 18.70
N GLU A 896 5.34 -0.86 19.23
CA GLU A 896 5.96 0.32 19.85
C GLU A 896 6.39 1.33 18.77
N PHE A 897 6.19 2.61 19.04
CA PHE A 897 6.55 3.72 18.16
C PHE A 897 6.91 4.96 18.97
N GLY A 898 7.77 5.81 18.41
CA GLY A 898 8.21 7.07 19.00
C GLY A 898 7.58 8.24 18.26
N VAL A 899 7.31 9.32 18.99
CA VAL A 899 6.81 10.59 18.45
C VAL A 899 7.71 11.71 18.96
N GLU A 900 8.29 12.50 18.05
CA GLU A 900 9.20 13.60 18.39
C GLU A 900 8.75 14.92 17.73
N ARG A 901 9.06 16.05 18.36
CA ARG A 901 8.89 17.39 17.75
C ARG A 901 10.10 17.67 16.84
N SER A 902 9.89 17.79 15.54
CA SER A 902 10.92 18.19 14.58
C SER A 902 11.18 19.70 14.68
N MET A 903 12.39 20.11 15.07
CA MET A 903 12.81 21.51 15.03
C MET A 903 13.09 21.96 13.60
N ARG A 904 12.31 22.90 13.06
CA ARG A 904 12.63 23.62 11.81
C ARG A 904 13.46 24.89 12.10
N PRO A 905 14.30 25.38 11.17
CA PRO A 905 14.98 26.65 11.29
C PRO A 905 14.01 27.83 11.41
N LEU A 906 14.42 28.89 12.11
CA LEU A 906 13.62 30.01 12.61
C LEU A 906 12.94 30.93 11.55
N ASP A 907 12.98 30.58 10.26
CA ASP A 907 12.58 31.48 9.17
C ASP A 907 11.23 31.12 8.51
N SER A 908 10.46 30.16 9.04
CA SER A 908 9.11 29.85 8.56
C SER A 908 8.03 30.43 9.49
N SER A 909 7.13 31.26 8.94
CA SER A 909 5.99 31.90 9.62
C SER A 909 4.86 30.95 10.06
N THR A 910 5.12 29.65 10.18
CA THR A 910 4.16 28.62 10.62
C THR A 910 4.25 28.43 12.14
N SER A 911 3.14 28.61 12.85
CA SER A 911 3.06 28.67 14.32
C SER A 911 3.12 27.33 15.06
N SER A 912 3.23 26.18 14.38
CA SER A 912 3.23 24.86 15.06
C SER A 912 4.42 23.97 14.66
N PRO A 913 5.08 23.31 15.63
CA PRO A 913 6.20 22.40 15.35
C PRO A 913 5.71 21.14 14.61
N ALA A 914 6.44 20.71 13.59
CA ALA A 914 6.12 19.47 12.85
C ALA A 914 6.36 18.24 13.75
N ILE A 915 5.46 17.26 13.70
CA ILE A 915 5.54 16.03 14.50
C ILE A 915 6.05 14.90 13.59
N SER A 916 7.08 14.18 14.01
CA SER A 916 7.60 13.02 13.30
C SER A 916 7.31 11.73 14.08
N ILE A 917 6.72 10.74 13.39
CA ILE A 917 6.39 9.42 13.96
C ILE A 917 7.35 8.38 13.37
N HIS A 918 8.08 7.66 14.21
CA HIS A 918 9.06 6.66 13.78
C HIS A 918 8.84 5.31 14.48
N GLU A 919 9.06 4.22 13.75
CA GLU A 919 9.04 2.86 14.32
C GLU A 919 10.28 2.67 15.21
N VAL A 920 10.07 2.35 16.49
CA VAL A 920 11.18 2.03 17.40
C VAL A 920 11.57 0.58 17.14
N GLY A 921 12.80 0.35 16.69
CA GLY A 921 13.26 -0.99 16.34
C GLY A 921 13.17 -1.97 17.52
N HIS A 922 12.44 -3.07 17.33
CA HIS A 922 12.38 -4.31 18.11
C HIS A 922 13.05 -4.29 19.50
N THR A 923 12.50 -3.51 20.43
CA THR A 923 12.60 -3.80 21.87
C THR A 923 11.47 -4.76 22.22
N GLY A 924 11.84 -5.96 22.67
CA GLY A 924 10.98 -7.14 22.60
C GLY A 924 9.72 -7.11 23.47
N ALA A 925 8.59 -7.51 22.89
CA ALA A 925 7.43 -8.00 23.64
C ALA A 925 6.57 -9.06 22.91
N THR A 926 6.73 -9.30 21.60
CA THR A 926 5.81 -10.19 20.85
C THR A 926 6.16 -11.68 20.88
N LYS A 927 7.36 -12.08 21.36
CA LYS A 927 7.71 -13.51 21.56
C LYS A 927 7.19 -14.10 22.89
N THR A 928 6.87 -13.24 23.87
CA THR A 928 6.56 -13.65 25.24
C THR A 928 5.11 -14.13 25.43
N GLU A 929 4.16 -13.63 24.64
CA GLU A 929 2.73 -13.93 24.83
C GLU A 929 2.33 -15.35 24.39
N ARG A 930 2.87 -15.86 23.26
CA ARG A 930 2.66 -17.27 22.85
C ARG A 930 3.40 -18.26 23.75
N SER A 931 4.53 -17.85 24.32
CA SER A 931 5.32 -18.70 25.22
C SER A 931 4.73 -18.78 26.62
N GLY A 932 4.14 -17.68 27.12
CA GLY A 932 3.55 -17.59 28.46
C GLY A 932 2.32 -18.47 28.66
N ILE A 933 1.40 -18.52 27.68
CA ILE A 933 0.18 -19.35 27.77
C ILE A 933 0.52 -20.83 27.64
N THR A 934 1.49 -21.20 26.79
CA THR A 934 1.93 -22.60 26.64
C THR A 934 2.65 -23.07 27.90
N ARG A 935 3.44 -22.17 28.52
CA ARG A 935 4.10 -22.41 29.80
C ARG A 935 3.11 -22.50 30.96
N LEU A 936 2.10 -21.62 31.03
CA LEU A 936 0.98 -21.74 31.98
C LEU A 936 0.20 -23.04 31.76
N LYS A 937 -0.04 -23.46 30.52
CA LYS A 937 -0.67 -24.75 30.21
C LYS A 937 0.18 -25.93 30.73
N SER A 938 1.51 -25.89 30.58
CA SER A 938 2.40 -26.91 31.13
C SER A 938 2.52 -26.87 32.67
N GLU A 939 2.52 -25.68 33.27
CA GLU A 939 2.61 -25.49 34.73
C GLU A 939 1.28 -25.89 35.41
N MET A 940 0.13 -25.60 34.78
CA MET A 940 -1.18 -26.07 35.23
C MET A 940 -1.35 -27.59 35.04
N GLN A 941 -0.70 -28.19 34.03
CA GLN A 941 -0.63 -29.65 33.88
C GLN A 941 0.30 -30.33 34.89
N GLN A 942 1.22 -29.59 35.53
CA GLN A 942 2.24 -30.13 36.44
C GLN A 942 1.96 -29.92 37.94
N CYS A 943 0.87 -29.25 38.31
CA CYS A 943 0.51 -29.03 39.72
C CYS A 943 -0.38 -30.16 40.30
N ILE A 944 0.19 -31.37 40.44
CA ILE A 944 -0.21 -32.43 41.40
C ILE A 944 1.12 -33.06 41.92
N PRO A 945 1.33 -33.25 43.24
CA PRO A 945 2.64 -33.02 43.88
C PRO A 945 3.58 -34.24 43.91
N LEU A 946 4.90 -33.99 43.93
CA LEU A 946 5.90 -34.89 44.52
C LEU A 946 7.04 -34.09 45.20
N ASN A 947 7.31 -34.47 46.44
CA ASN A 947 8.25 -33.90 47.41
C ASN A 947 9.73 -33.77 46.94
N GLY A 948 10.45 -32.76 47.45
CA GLY A 948 11.91 -32.81 47.62
C GLY A 948 12.65 -31.47 47.51
N ILE A 949 13.18 -30.96 48.62
CA ILE A 949 13.92 -29.69 48.82
C ILE A 949 15.45 -29.85 48.47
N PRO A 950 16.35 -28.85 48.63
CA PRO A 950 16.85 -27.85 47.66
C PRO A 950 18.37 -27.97 47.34
N SER A 951 18.90 -27.13 46.43
CA SER A 951 20.28 -26.61 46.60
C SER A 951 20.47 -25.21 45.99
N SER A 952 21.08 -24.34 46.79
CA SER A 952 21.40 -22.92 46.57
C SER A 952 22.92 -22.75 46.25
N PRO A 953 23.53 -21.54 46.30
CA PRO A 953 23.70 -20.64 45.18
C PRO A 953 25.17 -20.23 44.90
N THR A 954 25.31 -19.37 43.89
CA THR A 954 26.50 -18.86 43.19
C THR A 954 27.41 -17.92 44.00
N ARG A 955 28.70 -17.89 43.62
CA ARG A 955 29.85 -17.15 44.18
C ARG A 955 29.83 -15.60 44.08
N THR A 956 30.16 -14.95 45.20
CA THR A 956 31.12 -13.83 45.50
C THR A 956 31.79 -13.05 44.34
N SER A 957 31.57 -11.72 44.18
CA SER A 957 32.25 -10.51 44.76
C SER A 957 33.43 -9.99 43.88
N SER A 958 33.76 -8.69 43.67
CA SER A 958 33.82 -7.49 44.55
C SER A 958 34.06 -6.16 43.72
N PRO A 959 34.17 -4.94 44.33
CA PRO A 959 33.77 -3.61 43.78
C PRO A 959 34.85 -2.49 43.69
N ARG A 960 34.49 -1.31 43.13
CA ARG A 960 34.99 0.09 43.38
C ARG A 960 34.32 1.08 42.39
N GLY A 961 33.78 2.28 42.67
CA GLY A 961 33.50 3.05 43.89
C GLY A 961 32.90 4.44 43.53
N SER A 962 32.12 4.99 44.48
CA SER A 962 31.80 6.42 44.76
C SER A 962 30.68 7.20 44.02
N THR A 963 29.60 7.41 44.79
CA THR A 963 28.80 8.65 45.03
C THR A 963 27.89 9.24 43.95
N GLY A 964 26.58 9.19 44.24
CA GLY A 964 25.55 10.09 43.71
C GLY A 964 24.17 9.43 43.73
N ASN A 965 23.23 9.95 44.54
CA ASN A 965 21.82 9.57 44.53
C ASN A 965 21.22 9.77 43.12
N ASP A 966 20.76 8.70 42.50
CA ASP A 966 19.56 8.66 41.66
C ASP A 966 19.17 7.20 41.47
N ILE A 967 18.10 6.76 42.14
CA ILE A 967 17.45 5.49 41.78
C ILE A 967 16.66 5.80 40.50
N SER A 968 17.32 5.66 39.37
CA SER A 968 16.71 5.67 38.04
C SER A 968 15.76 4.48 37.92
N TRP A 969 14.48 4.69 38.26
CA TRP A 969 13.36 3.85 37.84
C TRP A 969 13.07 4.19 36.36
N GLY A 970 13.90 3.66 35.44
CA GLY A 970 13.89 4.06 34.02
C GLY A 970 12.74 3.48 33.18
N ASP A 971 12.22 4.31 32.27
CA ASP A 971 11.61 4.07 30.93
C ASP A 971 10.54 2.97 30.70
N ARG A 972 10.18 2.16 31.70
CA ARG A 972 9.26 1.01 31.52
C ARG A 972 7.92 1.10 32.26
N GLN A 973 7.72 2.12 33.07
CA GLN A 973 6.46 2.32 33.80
C GLN A 973 5.36 2.81 32.85
N GLY A 974 4.19 2.17 32.88
CA GLY A 974 2.99 2.49 32.10
C GLY A 974 2.83 1.71 30.79
N GLN A 975 3.76 0.82 30.43
CA GLN A 975 3.75 0.10 29.14
C GLN A 975 2.57 -0.87 29.01
N TRP A 976 2.28 -1.66 30.04
CA TRP A 976 1.19 -2.65 29.98
C TRP A 976 -0.16 -2.00 30.23
N LEU A 977 -0.21 -0.98 31.09
CA LEU A 977 -1.41 -0.16 31.26
C LEU A 977 -1.81 0.48 29.91
N ARG A 978 -0.84 1.05 29.17
CA ARG A 978 -1.05 1.57 27.82
C ARG A 978 -1.61 0.49 26.89
N ARG A 979 -1.02 -0.71 26.87
CA ARG A 979 -1.47 -1.81 26.01
C ARG A 979 -2.90 -2.24 26.32
N ARG A 980 -3.26 -2.35 27.60
CA ARG A 980 -4.62 -2.70 28.03
C ARG A 980 -5.64 -1.62 27.68
N ARG A 981 -5.28 -0.34 27.79
CA ARG A 981 -6.13 0.77 27.33
C ARG A 981 -6.39 0.71 25.84
N LEU A 982 -5.34 0.47 25.04
CA LEU A 982 -5.43 0.32 23.59
C LEU A 982 -6.38 -0.83 23.21
N ASP A 983 -6.09 -2.03 23.72
CA ASP A 983 -6.83 -3.23 23.37
C ASP A 983 -8.26 -3.18 23.93
N GLY A 984 -8.46 -2.56 25.09
CA GLY A 984 -9.78 -2.33 25.67
C GLY A 984 -10.61 -1.34 24.84
N ALA A 985 -10.04 -0.21 24.43
CA ALA A 985 -10.74 0.82 23.66
C ALA A 985 -11.27 0.30 22.32
N ILE A 986 -10.52 -0.58 21.66
CA ILE A 986 -10.89 -1.17 20.37
C ILE A 986 -11.50 -2.58 20.48
N ASN A 987 -11.79 -3.06 21.71
CA ASN A 987 -12.33 -4.39 22.00
C ASN A 987 -11.55 -5.55 21.36
N ARG A 988 -10.23 -5.45 21.31
CA ARG A 988 -9.38 -6.51 20.76
C ARG A 988 -9.34 -7.70 21.73
N VAL A 989 -9.60 -8.90 21.23
CA VAL A 989 -9.48 -10.14 22.01
C VAL A 989 -8.55 -11.16 21.31
N PRO A 990 -7.99 -12.15 22.03
CA PRO A 990 -7.15 -13.18 21.41
C PRO A 990 -7.89 -14.03 20.36
N VAL A 991 -7.16 -14.53 19.36
CA VAL A 991 -7.74 -15.40 18.30
C VAL A 991 -8.44 -16.61 18.89
N GLY A 992 -9.67 -16.86 18.45
CA GLY A 992 -10.51 -17.95 18.94
C GLY A 992 -11.09 -17.73 20.34
N PHE A 993 -11.02 -16.52 20.89
CA PHE A 993 -11.61 -16.16 22.19
C PHE A 993 -13.09 -16.54 22.27
N TYR A 994 -13.92 -16.11 21.32
CA TYR A 994 -15.35 -16.38 21.34
C TYR A 994 -15.69 -17.87 21.31
N GLN A 995 -14.99 -18.67 20.50
CA GLN A 995 -15.17 -20.12 20.45
C GLN A 995 -14.88 -20.77 21.81
N LYS A 996 -13.85 -20.28 22.51
CA LYS A 996 -13.50 -20.75 23.85
C LYS A 996 -14.50 -20.30 24.91
N VAL A 997 -15.03 -19.08 24.81
CA VAL A 997 -16.14 -18.59 25.65
C VAL A 997 -17.39 -19.45 25.47
N TRP A 998 -17.69 -19.84 24.23
CA TRP A 998 -18.80 -20.75 23.95
C TRP A 998 -18.62 -22.11 24.65
N LYS A 999 -17.42 -22.70 24.57
CA LYS A 999 -17.11 -23.99 25.25
C LYS A 999 -17.22 -23.91 26.77
N ILE A 1000 -16.78 -22.81 27.40
CA ILE A 1000 -16.90 -22.67 28.86
C ILE A 1000 -18.36 -22.47 29.29
N LEU A 1001 -19.17 -21.75 28.50
CA LEU A 1001 -20.62 -21.60 28.76
C LEU A 1001 -21.37 -22.92 28.70
N GLN A 1002 -20.89 -23.92 27.95
CA GLN A 1002 -21.48 -25.26 27.98
C GLN A 1002 -21.27 -25.97 29.33
N LYS A 1003 -20.31 -25.51 30.14
CA LYS A 1003 -19.94 -26.12 31.42
C LYS A 1003 -20.45 -25.35 32.64
N CYS A 1004 -21.02 -24.15 32.51
CA CYS A 1004 -21.58 -23.38 33.63
C CYS A 1004 -23.03 -22.91 33.35
N HIS A 1005 -23.70 -22.26 34.31
CA HIS A 1005 -25.02 -21.65 34.07
C HIS A 1005 -24.93 -20.29 33.36
N GLY A 1006 -23.76 -19.64 33.44
CA GLY A 1006 -23.47 -18.39 32.75
C GLY A 1006 -22.21 -17.72 33.27
N LEU A 1007 -21.74 -16.71 32.54
CA LEU A 1007 -20.68 -15.80 32.98
C LEU A 1007 -21.29 -14.46 33.35
N SER A 1008 -21.03 -13.97 34.56
CA SER A 1008 -21.42 -12.62 34.98
C SER A 1008 -20.23 -11.66 34.85
N ILE A 1009 -20.43 -10.56 34.14
CA ILE A 1009 -19.46 -9.50 33.93
C ILE A 1009 -20.16 -8.19 34.31
N ASP A 1010 -19.66 -7.54 35.37
CA ASP A 1010 -20.20 -6.27 35.88
C ASP A 1010 -21.73 -6.30 36.11
N GLY A 1011 -22.23 -7.40 36.69
CA GLY A 1011 -23.65 -7.61 36.98
C GLY A 1011 -24.50 -8.07 35.78
N TYR A 1012 -23.99 -8.02 34.55
CA TYR A 1012 -24.66 -8.57 33.37
C TYR A 1012 -24.33 -10.04 33.19
N VAL A 1013 -25.32 -10.88 32.95
CA VAL A 1013 -25.16 -12.33 32.83
C VAL A 1013 -25.25 -12.75 31.37
N LEU A 1014 -24.23 -13.45 30.90
CA LEU A 1014 -24.20 -14.21 29.66
C LEU A 1014 -24.63 -15.65 29.95
N PRO A 1015 -25.89 -16.04 29.70
CA PRO A 1015 -26.43 -17.32 30.15
C PRO A 1015 -25.97 -18.48 29.26
N SER A 1016 -25.93 -19.70 29.81
CA SER A 1016 -25.58 -20.90 29.04
C SER A 1016 -26.62 -21.28 27.98
N SER A 1017 -27.87 -20.82 28.12
CA SER A 1017 -28.92 -20.97 27.09
C SER A 1017 -28.50 -20.40 25.74
N THR A 1018 -27.63 -19.39 25.73
CA THR A 1018 -27.05 -18.80 24.50
C THR A 1018 -26.39 -19.86 23.62
N THR A 1019 -25.79 -20.89 24.21
CA THR A 1019 -25.12 -21.99 23.47
C THR A 1019 -26.10 -22.96 22.78
N ARG A 1020 -27.39 -22.92 23.17
CA ARG A 1020 -28.46 -23.72 22.53
C ARG A 1020 -29.08 -22.99 21.35
N GLU A 1021 -29.00 -21.67 21.34
CA GLU A 1021 -29.59 -20.80 20.32
C GLU A 1021 -28.58 -20.37 19.25
N MET A 1022 -27.29 -20.39 19.57
CA MET A 1022 -26.21 -19.89 18.71
C MET A 1022 -25.01 -20.84 18.68
N THR A 1023 -24.34 -20.92 17.54
CA THR A 1023 -23.14 -21.76 17.34
C THR A 1023 -21.85 -21.00 17.67
N PRO A 1024 -20.72 -21.69 17.98
CA PRO A 1024 -19.47 -21.04 18.40
C PRO A 1024 -18.80 -20.18 17.32
N CYS A 1025 -19.20 -20.35 16.05
CA CYS A 1025 -18.66 -19.60 14.90
C CYS A 1025 -19.63 -18.52 14.39
N GLU A 1026 -20.78 -18.33 15.02
CA GLU A 1026 -21.74 -17.29 14.63
C GLU A 1026 -21.32 -15.91 15.15
N ILE A 1027 -21.36 -14.91 14.26
CA ILE A 1027 -21.13 -13.50 14.60
C ILE A 1027 -22.12 -13.03 15.68
N LYS A 1028 -23.36 -13.52 15.65
CA LYS A 1028 -24.40 -13.17 16.64
C LYS A 1028 -23.97 -13.52 18.07
N PHE A 1029 -23.30 -14.65 18.26
CA PHE A 1029 -22.76 -15.04 19.57
C PHE A 1029 -21.65 -14.08 19.99
N ALA A 1030 -20.71 -13.80 19.09
CA ALA A 1030 -19.57 -12.93 19.38
C ALA A 1030 -20.01 -11.48 19.70
N VAL A 1031 -21.00 -10.95 18.98
CA VAL A 1031 -21.64 -9.65 19.26
C VAL A 1031 -22.34 -9.65 20.61
N HIS A 1032 -22.98 -10.77 21.01
CA HIS A 1032 -23.62 -10.86 22.32
C HIS A 1032 -22.59 -10.84 23.46
N VAL A 1033 -21.48 -11.57 23.33
CA VAL A 1033 -20.35 -11.54 24.28
C VAL A 1033 -19.77 -10.13 24.37
N GLU A 1034 -19.54 -9.47 23.24
CA GLU A 1034 -18.99 -8.12 23.21
C GLU A 1034 -19.96 -7.10 23.82
N SER A 1035 -21.27 -7.24 23.57
CA SER A 1035 -22.28 -6.38 24.17
C SER A 1035 -22.23 -6.44 25.70
N VAL A 1036 -21.95 -7.60 26.29
CA VAL A 1036 -21.78 -7.75 27.74
C VAL A 1036 -20.48 -7.06 28.20
N LEU A 1037 -19.35 -7.29 27.53
CA LEU A 1037 -18.06 -6.63 27.85
C LEU A 1037 -18.11 -5.10 27.70
N ASN A 1038 -18.92 -4.58 26.79
CA ASN A 1038 -19.07 -3.15 26.51
C ASN A 1038 -19.78 -2.37 27.63
N HIS A 1039 -20.43 -3.04 28.58
CA HIS A 1039 -20.99 -2.37 29.76
C HIS A 1039 -19.91 -1.83 30.69
N VAL A 1040 -18.70 -2.40 30.62
CA VAL A 1040 -17.55 -1.96 31.41
C VAL A 1040 -16.98 -0.69 30.78
N PRO A 1041 -17.04 0.48 31.43
CA PRO A 1041 -16.65 1.74 30.79
C PRO A 1041 -15.13 1.90 30.68
N GLN A 1042 -14.34 1.40 31.64
CA GLN A 1042 -12.89 1.54 31.65
C GLN A 1042 -12.22 0.50 30.73
N PRO A 1043 -11.45 0.91 29.71
CA PRO A 1043 -10.85 -0.03 28.75
C PRO A 1043 -9.79 -0.94 29.37
N GLU A 1044 -8.96 -0.43 30.29
CA GLU A 1044 -7.96 -1.24 31.00
C GLU A 1044 -8.60 -2.34 31.87
N TYR A 1045 -9.73 -2.04 32.52
CA TYR A 1045 -10.48 -3.01 33.32
C TYR A 1045 -11.19 -4.05 32.44
N ARG A 1046 -11.76 -3.61 31.31
CA ARG A 1046 -12.33 -4.51 30.30
C ARG A 1046 -11.31 -5.54 29.84
N GLN A 1047 -10.04 -5.16 29.65
CA GLN A 1047 -8.99 -6.11 29.28
C GLN A 1047 -8.60 -7.08 30.40
N LEU A 1048 -8.56 -6.66 31.67
CA LEU A 1048 -8.36 -7.61 32.76
C LEU A 1048 -9.49 -8.65 32.84
N LEU A 1049 -10.73 -8.27 32.53
CA LEU A 1049 -11.85 -9.20 32.44
C LEU A 1049 -11.69 -10.18 31.27
N VAL A 1050 -11.20 -9.71 30.11
CA VAL A 1050 -10.86 -10.59 28.97
C VAL A 1050 -9.75 -11.57 29.34
N GLU A 1051 -8.69 -11.12 30.03
CA GLU A 1051 -7.62 -11.98 30.56
C GLU A 1051 -8.17 -13.03 31.54
N ALA A 1052 -9.06 -12.63 32.46
CA ALA A 1052 -9.70 -13.54 33.41
C ALA A 1052 -10.55 -14.61 32.71
N ILE A 1053 -11.33 -14.21 31.69
CA ILE A 1053 -12.12 -15.14 30.87
C ILE A 1053 -11.18 -16.09 30.12
N LEU A 1054 -10.06 -15.60 29.59
CA LEU A 1054 -9.08 -16.43 28.90
C LEU A 1054 -8.51 -17.52 29.83
N VAL A 1055 -8.17 -17.18 31.09
CA VAL A 1055 -7.76 -18.16 32.10
C VAL A 1055 -8.88 -19.18 32.37
N LEU A 1056 -10.13 -18.72 32.54
CA LEU A 1056 -11.28 -19.63 32.69
C LEU A 1056 -11.45 -20.57 31.51
N THR A 1057 -11.11 -20.13 30.29
CA THR A 1057 -11.21 -21.00 29.12
C THR A 1057 -10.21 -22.15 29.11
N LEU A 1058 -9.15 -22.11 29.92
CA LEU A 1058 -8.24 -23.26 30.10
C LEU A 1058 -8.98 -24.46 30.71
N LEU A 1059 -10.08 -24.24 31.42
CA LEU A 1059 -10.96 -25.28 31.97
C LEU A 1059 -11.85 -25.93 30.91
N SER A 1060 -11.96 -25.33 29.72
CA SER A 1060 -12.70 -25.93 28.61
C SER A 1060 -12.02 -27.21 28.10
N ASP A 1061 -10.71 -27.36 28.30
CA ASP A 1061 -9.93 -28.55 27.92
C ASP A 1061 -10.00 -29.69 28.97
N ILE A 1062 -10.57 -29.45 30.15
CA ILE A 1062 -10.66 -30.47 31.23
C ILE A 1062 -11.97 -31.27 31.10
N GLU A 1063 -11.89 -32.60 31.23
CA GLU A 1063 -13.05 -33.52 31.20
C GLU A 1063 -13.91 -33.42 32.47
N VAL A 1064 -14.55 -32.27 32.70
CA VAL A 1064 -15.58 -32.07 33.74
C VAL A 1064 -16.94 -31.91 33.08
N THR A 1065 -17.95 -32.64 33.57
CA THR A 1065 -19.32 -32.65 33.03
C THR A 1065 -20.10 -31.36 33.29
N SER A 1066 -19.85 -30.67 34.42
CA SER A 1066 -20.36 -29.34 34.72
C SER A 1066 -19.57 -28.70 35.86
N ILE A 1067 -19.25 -27.41 35.72
CA ILE A 1067 -18.66 -26.55 36.76
C ILE A 1067 -19.76 -26.01 37.70
N GLY A 1068 -21.02 -25.93 37.25
CA GLY A 1068 -22.13 -25.42 38.07
C GLY A 1068 -22.09 -23.90 38.30
N GLY A 1069 -23.21 -23.34 38.78
CA GLY A 1069 -23.39 -21.92 39.10
C GLY A 1069 -23.17 -20.89 37.97
N ILE A 1070 -23.36 -19.61 38.30
CA ILE A 1070 -22.94 -18.46 37.48
C ILE A 1070 -21.56 -18.03 37.96
N ILE A 1071 -20.59 -17.92 37.05
CA ILE A 1071 -19.21 -17.53 37.38
C ILE A 1071 -19.11 -16.00 37.29
N HIS A 1072 -18.79 -15.34 38.41
CA HIS A 1072 -18.60 -13.88 38.45
C HIS A 1072 -17.15 -13.52 38.11
N VAL A 1073 -16.94 -12.99 36.90
CA VAL A 1073 -15.62 -12.68 36.36
C VAL A 1073 -14.98 -11.48 37.08
N ASP A 1074 -15.78 -10.47 37.42
CA ASP A 1074 -15.38 -9.30 38.21
C ASP A 1074 -14.77 -9.72 39.56
N ARG A 1075 -15.42 -10.65 40.27
CA ARG A 1075 -14.91 -11.18 41.54
C ARG A 1075 -13.55 -11.86 41.39
N ILE A 1076 -13.34 -12.60 40.31
CA ILE A 1076 -12.05 -13.25 40.03
C ILE A 1076 -10.95 -12.20 39.86
N VAL A 1077 -11.20 -11.12 39.13
CA VAL A 1077 -10.25 -10.02 38.96
C VAL A 1077 -9.95 -9.33 40.30
N HIS A 1078 -10.96 -9.10 41.14
CA HIS A 1078 -10.78 -8.55 42.48
C HIS A 1078 -9.95 -9.46 43.40
N VAL A 1079 -10.24 -10.76 43.41
CA VAL A 1079 -9.45 -11.74 44.19
C VAL A 1079 -8.00 -11.76 43.72
N ALA A 1080 -7.77 -11.72 42.40
CA ALA A 1080 -6.42 -11.65 41.84
C ALA A 1080 -5.68 -10.37 42.26
N ASN A 1081 -6.37 -9.22 42.24
CA ASN A 1081 -5.85 -7.95 42.72
C ASN A 1081 -5.53 -7.97 44.22
N ASP A 1082 -6.38 -8.57 45.06
CA ASP A 1082 -6.11 -8.69 46.49
C ASP A 1082 -4.92 -9.63 46.79
N LEU A 1083 -4.78 -10.74 46.05
CA LEU A 1083 -3.60 -11.61 46.14
C LEU A 1083 -2.31 -10.86 45.73
N PHE A 1084 -2.37 -10.07 44.66
CA PHE A 1084 -1.27 -9.21 44.23
C PHE A 1084 -0.89 -8.21 45.32
N LEU A 1085 -1.88 -7.51 45.89
CA LEU A 1085 -1.65 -6.52 46.95
C LEU A 1085 -1.06 -7.14 48.21
N GLN A 1086 -1.53 -8.32 48.63
CA GLN A 1086 -0.97 -9.03 49.79
C GLN A 1086 0.50 -9.39 49.57
N GLU A 1087 0.85 -9.89 48.39
CA GLU A 1087 2.22 -10.24 48.02
C GLU A 1087 3.12 -9.01 47.94
N GLN A 1088 2.67 -7.91 47.31
CA GLN A 1088 3.43 -6.65 47.28
C GLN A 1088 3.64 -6.05 48.68
N LYS A 1089 2.64 -6.12 49.56
CA LYS A 1089 2.78 -5.69 50.96
C LYS A 1089 3.81 -6.53 51.72
N SER A 1090 3.83 -7.85 51.50
CA SER A 1090 4.82 -8.74 52.12
C SER A 1090 6.26 -8.49 51.64
N LEU A 1091 6.42 -7.92 50.44
CA LEU A 1091 7.70 -7.55 49.85
C LEU A 1091 8.15 -6.13 50.24
N GLY A 1092 7.39 -5.44 51.10
CA GLY A 1092 7.74 -4.11 51.62
C GLY A 1092 7.18 -2.93 50.82
N GLY A 1093 6.14 -3.11 50.00
CA GLY A 1093 5.46 -2.02 49.31
C GLY A 1093 4.71 -1.08 50.28
N ASN A 1094 4.94 0.24 50.16
CA ASN A 1094 4.22 1.27 50.92
C ASN A 1094 2.76 1.42 50.44
N ASP A 1095 1.84 1.85 51.32
CA ASP A 1095 0.42 2.05 50.97
C ASP A 1095 0.23 3.14 49.90
N ASP A 1096 1.10 4.17 49.86
CA ASP A 1096 1.11 5.19 48.78
C ASP A 1096 1.48 4.60 47.40
N PHE A 1097 2.23 3.50 47.37
CA PHE A 1097 2.61 2.79 46.14
C PHE A 1097 1.53 1.80 45.68
N LEU A 1098 0.50 1.52 46.47
CA LEU A 1098 -0.52 0.52 46.15
C LEU A 1098 -1.91 1.16 45.99
N GLU A 1099 -1.93 2.36 45.41
CA GLU A 1099 -3.15 3.10 45.15
C GLU A 1099 -4.11 2.30 44.27
N ARG A 1100 -5.40 2.32 44.66
CA ARG A 1100 -6.50 1.65 43.96
C ARG A 1100 -7.29 2.69 43.17
N ASP A 1101 -7.63 2.32 41.94
CA ASP A 1101 -8.59 3.07 41.13
C ASP A 1101 -9.93 3.15 41.88
N LEU A 1102 -10.42 4.36 42.11
CA LEU A 1102 -11.67 4.61 42.83
C LEU A 1102 -12.90 4.04 42.10
N ALA A 1103 -12.85 3.92 40.77
CA ALA A 1103 -13.96 3.42 39.97
C ALA A 1103 -14.05 1.89 39.98
N THR A 1104 -12.91 1.21 39.91
CA THR A 1104 -12.84 -0.26 39.73
C THR A 1104 -12.31 -1.00 40.95
N GLY A 1105 -11.71 -0.33 41.93
CA GLY A 1105 -11.10 -0.94 43.11
C GLY A 1105 -9.80 -1.72 42.84
N ILE A 1106 -9.28 -1.68 41.62
CA ILE A 1106 -8.07 -2.39 41.17
C ILE A 1106 -6.84 -1.50 41.36
N CYS A 1107 -5.71 -2.08 41.77
CA CYS A 1107 -4.46 -1.36 41.95
C CYS A 1107 -3.89 -0.87 40.61
N HIS A 1108 -3.42 0.38 40.55
CA HIS A 1108 -2.82 0.95 39.34
C HIS A 1108 -1.61 0.14 38.84
N PHE A 1109 -0.80 -0.41 39.74
CA PHE A 1109 0.33 -1.29 39.37
C PHE A 1109 -0.12 -2.64 38.83
N PHE A 1110 -1.30 -3.13 39.23
CA PHE A 1110 -1.83 -4.37 38.68
C PHE A 1110 -2.22 -4.17 37.21
N TYR A 1111 -2.80 -3.01 36.87
CA TYR A 1111 -3.06 -2.63 35.48
C TYR A 1111 -1.78 -2.47 34.64
N ASP A 1112 -0.63 -2.19 35.25
CA ASP A 1112 0.64 -2.06 34.57
C ASP A 1112 1.57 -3.29 34.68
N SER A 1113 1.08 -4.36 35.32
CA SER A 1113 1.83 -5.61 35.44
C SER A 1113 1.77 -6.40 34.15
N ALA A 1114 2.90 -6.99 33.74
CA ALA A 1114 2.96 -7.84 32.55
C ALA A 1114 1.97 -9.03 32.64
N PRO A 1115 1.39 -9.50 31.54
CA PRO A 1115 0.54 -10.71 31.55
C PRO A 1115 1.27 -11.94 32.07
N SER A 1116 2.52 -12.14 31.67
CA SER A 1116 3.35 -13.30 32.03
C SER A 1116 4.43 -12.98 33.06
N GLY A 1117 4.79 -13.96 33.89
CA GLY A 1117 5.88 -13.86 34.87
C GLY A 1117 5.43 -14.21 36.29
N ALA A 1118 6.37 -14.35 37.23
CA ALA A 1118 6.07 -14.72 38.61
C ALA A 1118 5.11 -13.73 39.30
N TYR A 1119 5.21 -12.44 38.93
CA TYR A 1119 4.36 -11.35 39.40
C TYR A 1119 3.42 -10.82 38.29
N GLY A 1120 3.19 -11.61 37.23
CA GLY A 1120 2.33 -11.21 36.12
C GLY A 1120 0.84 -11.40 36.40
N THR A 1121 -0.04 -10.65 35.73
CA THR A 1121 -1.50 -10.68 35.95
C THR A 1121 -2.09 -12.08 35.76
N MET A 1122 -1.65 -12.83 34.75
CA MET A 1122 -2.15 -14.19 34.49
C MET A 1122 -1.85 -15.15 35.64
N THR A 1123 -0.75 -14.96 36.37
CA THR A 1123 -0.40 -15.79 37.54
C THR A 1123 -1.41 -15.59 38.67
N TYR A 1124 -1.74 -14.33 38.97
CA TYR A 1124 -2.74 -14.00 40.00
C TYR A 1124 -4.16 -14.38 39.57
N LEU A 1125 -4.51 -14.16 38.31
CA LEU A 1125 -5.79 -14.59 37.74
C LEU A 1125 -5.93 -16.12 37.80
N THR A 1126 -4.85 -16.87 37.53
CA THR A 1126 -4.85 -18.34 37.65
C THR A 1126 -5.06 -18.79 39.10
N LYS A 1127 -4.35 -18.18 40.07
CA LYS A 1127 -4.56 -18.43 41.50
C LYS A 1127 -6.00 -18.11 41.91
N ALA A 1128 -6.52 -16.96 41.49
CA ALA A 1128 -7.87 -16.52 41.80
C ALA A 1128 -8.93 -17.46 41.21
N VAL A 1129 -8.79 -17.90 39.96
CA VAL A 1129 -9.68 -18.89 39.33
C VAL A 1129 -9.65 -20.21 40.09
N ALA A 1130 -8.47 -20.70 40.48
CA ALA A 1130 -8.33 -21.94 41.24
C ALA A 1130 -9.02 -21.86 42.62
N THR A 1131 -8.83 -20.75 43.35
CA THR A 1131 -9.50 -20.51 44.64
C THR A 1131 -11.01 -20.34 44.47
N TYR A 1132 -11.44 -19.59 43.45
CA TYR A 1132 -12.85 -19.30 43.20
C TYR A 1132 -13.66 -20.55 42.83
N LEU A 1133 -13.04 -21.50 42.09
CA LEU A 1133 -13.71 -22.71 41.65
C LEU A 1133 -13.72 -23.85 42.67
N GLN A 1134 -12.88 -23.79 43.71
CA GLN A 1134 -12.97 -24.73 44.84
C GLN A 1134 -14.36 -24.68 45.50
N ASP A 1135 -15.04 -23.52 45.46
CA ASP A 1135 -16.38 -23.34 46.02
C ASP A 1135 -17.51 -23.95 45.16
N PHE A 1136 -17.24 -24.27 43.88
CA PHE A 1136 -18.24 -24.81 42.94
C PHE A 1136 -18.14 -26.33 42.72
N LEU A 1137 -17.02 -26.95 43.10
CA LEU A 1137 -16.82 -28.39 42.97
C LEU A 1137 -17.51 -29.14 44.11
N PRO A 1138 -18.22 -30.27 43.85
CA PRO A 1138 -18.89 -31.02 44.90
C PRO A 1138 -17.88 -31.55 45.92
N SER A 1139 -18.15 -31.34 47.20
CA SER A 1139 -17.34 -31.77 48.35
C SER A 1139 -17.39 -33.29 48.62
N THR A 1140 -17.56 -34.10 47.56
CA THR A 1140 -17.45 -35.57 47.61
C THR A 1140 -16.27 -35.99 46.75
N GLY A 1141 -15.20 -36.42 47.43
CA GLY A 1141 -13.87 -36.59 46.86
C GLY A 1141 -13.78 -37.48 45.63
N CYS A 1142 -13.03 -37.02 44.63
CA CYS A 1142 -12.27 -37.87 43.72
C CYS A 1142 -11.23 -37.03 42.93
N LEU A 1143 -9.97 -37.47 42.98
CA LEU A 1143 -8.79 -37.21 42.13
C LEU A 1143 -8.36 -35.78 41.72
N MET A 1144 -9.15 -34.72 41.96
CA MET A 1144 -8.76 -33.32 41.72
C MET A 1144 -8.60 -32.49 43.01
N GLN A 1145 -8.35 -33.13 44.17
CA GLN A 1145 -7.91 -32.46 45.39
C GLN A 1145 -6.43 -32.73 45.65
#